data_AF-A0A318Y7X6-F1
#
_entry.id   AF-A0A318Y7X6-F1
#
_cell.length_a   1.000
_cell.length_b   1.000
_cell.length_c   1.000
_cell.angle_alpha   90.00
_cell.angle_beta   90.00
_cell.angle_gamma   90.00
#
_symmetry.space_group_name_H-M   'P 1'
#
loop_
_entity.id
_entity.type
_entity.pdbx_description
1 polymer ?
#
loop_
_entity_poly.entity_id
_entity_poly.type
_entity_poly.pdbx_seq_one_letter_code
_entity_poly.pdbx_strand_id
1 'polypeptide(L)'
;MRKKVNHKKRYYFSDKLTRKLAQISHYPLTVVEAPFGFGKTTAVREYLKANLPLDALECWYTCLGEPVSITWSGLCELLSNADAKAADSLKGFENPTMDTLFHIASYIKDFKCQAETYLVVDNYQLVNCDVSQELINVLSMHNSPNLHLVFITQRLGAKQQYLINNNSIHTIDRKNFLLNKEGTGTLFSMEGINLADNALEKVYKRTEGWVSAIRFYMINYKETGSFNITADIEQLVESAVWDRLTQEEKEFLLSVSVMDSFTACQAAIILDKKKLPEKIEEFLRDNDFIQYIPDKHIYRMHSILLNYVRNRFNYYQPEEYQNEIYRRAGRSYAMSSQYYQAACFFYKVRDFDAILSLPFSGEYFDAQKEKYQPEFIAEIINECPDNILCRYPFTLLVFGYMAFSCGQYEVYHRLCHLLYSVIQDAERPDEDELLKIKAEYRLLASMRDFNDYSKIRKEYETVLNILCKPSDVTKYCTPCFFAAPSVLDIFWRESGKLEAVIQQLEEDCILYKKSAGGYGAGVGSLMRAEAMLMKGNEDEAEILCHRTLYYAQRNKQFNICLCSELVLARVAVLRGNAEGYLSAVKTIKGYTGKYSNSYIPRMVDQCMSVISLVLGIKDNVAPWLYDLEKINKVLYAPVVPHAQVLYLRLLLMERRYNEFYGISQAILEEVRNKAGKVQYIMPQVYILIYLAIAKLNNGNGHEAQNYLRQALAIALPDKIYLPFAQHLRELMALLEMAKGYISDREGLNALIALGIRQDKGAAAIKKAIIADKSPLTPREREIALYARDRLSAKEIADKLYISEATVRTILKSVYGKLEIHSKYELDSTQF
;
A
#
# COMPACT_ATOMS: atom_id res chain seq x y z
N MET A 1 -49.59 31.28 16.27
CA MET A 1 -48.41 32.17 16.37
C MET A 1 -47.25 31.45 17.05
N ARG A 2 -46.37 30.79 16.29
CA ARG A 2 -45.11 30.25 16.82
C ARG A 2 -44.10 31.40 16.93
N LYS A 3 -43.60 31.69 18.13
CA LYS A 3 -42.56 32.70 18.38
C LYS A 3 -41.37 32.42 17.47
N LYS A 4 -41.08 33.33 16.52
CA LYS A 4 -39.80 33.39 15.81
C LYS A 4 -38.71 33.63 16.84
N VAL A 5 -38.03 32.55 17.24
CA VAL A 5 -36.78 32.66 18.02
C VAL A 5 -35.77 33.35 17.10
N ASN A 6 -35.34 34.54 17.50
CA ASN A 6 -34.38 35.35 16.77
C ASN A 6 -32.99 34.69 16.93
N HIS A 7 -32.70 33.66 16.12
CA HIS A 7 -31.37 33.05 16.10
C HIS A 7 -30.38 34.05 15.50
N LYS A 8 -29.55 34.65 16.36
CA LYS A 8 -28.33 35.36 15.94
C LYS A 8 -27.51 34.37 15.11
N LYS A 9 -27.36 34.60 13.80
CA LYS A 9 -26.54 33.76 12.92
C LYS A 9 -25.12 33.75 13.48
N ARG A 10 -24.61 32.58 13.87
CA ARG A 10 -23.24 32.40 14.37
C ARG A 10 -22.35 32.05 13.19
N TYR A 11 -21.26 32.79 13.01
CA TYR A 11 -20.28 32.56 11.95
C TYR A 11 -19.00 31.98 12.56
N TYR A 12 -18.42 30.99 11.88
CA TYR A 12 -17.12 30.43 12.23
C TYR A 12 -16.15 30.72 11.09
N PHE A 13 -15.02 31.32 11.43
CA PHE A 13 -13.89 31.54 10.52
C PHE A 13 -12.69 30.82 11.10
N SER A 14 -11.96 30.07 10.27
CA SER A 14 -10.74 29.39 10.71
C SER A 14 -9.66 30.40 11.09
N ASP A 15 -8.73 30.02 11.97
CA ASP A 15 -7.58 30.86 12.30
C ASP A 15 -6.80 31.29 11.06
N LYS A 16 -6.70 30.40 10.08
CA LYS A 16 -6.05 30.66 8.80
C LYS A 16 -6.75 31.78 8.04
N LEU A 17 -8.08 31.71 7.90
CA LEU A 17 -8.87 32.74 7.22
C LEU A 17 -8.83 34.06 8.00
N THR A 18 -8.96 33.99 9.32
CA THR A 18 -8.94 35.16 10.21
C THR A 18 -7.62 35.92 10.10
N ARG A 19 -6.47 35.22 10.11
CA ARG A 19 -5.14 35.84 9.89
C ARG A 19 -5.03 36.50 8.52
N LYS A 20 -5.63 35.91 7.49
CA LYS A 20 -5.62 36.47 6.13
C LYS A 20 -6.52 37.71 6.02
N LEU A 21 -7.70 37.70 6.64
CA LEU A 21 -8.59 38.87 6.72
C LEU A 21 -7.95 39.99 7.54
N ALA A 22 -7.18 39.66 8.59
CA ALA A 22 -6.45 40.63 9.40
C ALA A 22 -5.39 41.45 8.64
N GLN A 23 -4.97 40.99 7.46
CA GLN A 23 -4.03 41.73 6.63
C GLN A 23 -4.71 42.79 5.76
N ILE A 24 -6.04 42.84 5.66
CA ILE A 24 -6.75 43.81 4.79
C ILE A 24 -6.31 45.25 5.08
N SER A 25 -6.15 45.63 6.35
CA SER A 25 -5.73 46.97 6.78
C SER A 25 -4.26 47.29 6.51
N HIS A 26 -3.46 46.33 6.04
CA HIS A 26 -2.02 46.52 5.79
C HIS A 26 -1.70 46.65 4.29
N TYR A 27 -2.70 46.54 3.44
CA TYR A 27 -2.54 46.59 1.99
C TYR A 27 -3.49 47.62 1.39
N PRO A 28 -3.05 48.34 0.34
CA PRO A 28 -3.92 49.28 -0.38
C PRO A 28 -5.07 48.55 -1.09
N LEU A 29 -4.82 47.31 -1.56
CA LEU A 29 -5.86 46.51 -2.19
C LEU A 29 -5.81 45.04 -1.75
N THR A 30 -6.97 44.48 -1.43
CA THR A 30 -7.16 43.04 -1.19
C THR A 30 -8.09 42.43 -2.23
N VAL A 31 -7.69 41.32 -2.84
CA VAL A 31 -8.55 40.49 -3.69
C VAL A 31 -8.95 39.24 -2.92
N VAL A 32 -10.26 39.05 -2.76
CA VAL A 32 -10.88 37.88 -2.13
C VAL A 32 -11.50 37.02 -3.22
N GLU A 33 -10.79 35.97 -3.61
CA GLU A 33 -11.11 35.14 -4.76
C GLU A 33 -11.38 33.69 -4.36
N ALA A 34 -12.61 33.25 -4.60
CA ALA A 34 -13.05 31.86 -4.42
C ALA A 34 -14.36 31.62 -5.19
N PRO A 35 -14.79 30.37 -5.40
CA PRO A 35 -16.03 30.06 -6.08
C PRO A 35 -17.29 30.53 -5.34
N PHE A 36 -18.45 30.38 -5.98
CA PHE A 36 -19.75 30.56 -5.35
C PHE A 36 -19.90 29.66 -4.10
N GLY A 37 -20.57 30.16 -3.06
CA GLY A 37 -20.84 29.39 -1.83
C GLY A 37 -19.65 29.18 -0.88
N PHE A 38 -18.48 29.76 -1.13
CA PHE A 38 -17.33 29.69 -0.20
C PHE A 38 -17.43 30.68 0.97
N GLY A 39 -18.50 31.49 1.04
CA GLY A 39 -18.73 32.41 2.14
C GLY A 39 -17.93 33.72 2.08
N LYS A 40 -17.36 34.09 0.93
CA LYS A 40 -16.52 35.29 0.74
C LYS A 40 -17.15 36.59 1.27
N THR A 41 -18.31 36.95 0.72
CA THR A 41 -19.10 38.14 1.11
C THR A 41 -19.38 38.17 2.61
N THR A 42 -19.73 37.01 3.18
CA THR A 42 -20.01 36.90 4.62
C THR A 42 -18.74 37.06 5.45
N ALA A 43 -17.63 36.46 5.03
CA ALA A 43 -16.36 36.53 5.75
C ALA A 43 -15.82 37.96 5.81
N VAL A 44 -15.80 38.67 4.67
CA VAL A 44 -15.35 40.07 4.62
C VAL A 44 -16.27 40.96 5.46
N ARG A 45 -17.59 40.87 5.25
CA ARG A 45 -18.57 41.71 5.96
C ARG A 45 -18.52 41.54 7.47
N GLU A 46 -18.50 40.30 7.95
CA GLU A 46 -18.48 40.04 9.39
C GLU A 46 -17.11 40.36 10.02
N TYR A 47 -16.02 40.19 9.27
CA TYR A 47 -14.70 40.62 9.73
C TYR A 47 -14.60 42.13 9.89
N LEU A 48 -14.99 42.90 8.87
CA LEU A 48 -14.97 44.37 8.91
C LEU A 48 -15.85 44.89 10.06
N LYS A 49 -17.09 44.41 10.13
CA LYS A 49 -18.02 44.78 11.21
C LYS A 49 -17.48 44.55 12.63
N ALA A 50 -16.63 43.54 12.83
CA ALA A 50 -16.10 43.18 14.15
C ALA A 50 -14.76 43.83 14.49
N ASN A 51 -13.97 44.26 13.49
CA ASN A 51 -12.57 44.64 13.68
C ASN A 51 -12.21 46.06 13.21
N LEU A 52 -13.14 46.78 12.57
CA LEU A 52 -12.89 48.16 12.16
C LEU A 52 -12.83 49.12 13.35
N PRO A 53 -11.95 50.14 13.32
CA PRO A 53 -11.97 51.26 14.27
C PRO A 53 -13.34 51.95 14.29
N LEU A 54 -13.73 52.52 15.44
CA LEU A 54 -15.03 53.21 15.61
C LEU A 54 -15.25 54.36 14.60
N ASP A 55 -14.17 55.00 14.16
CA ASP A 55 -14.20 56.15 13.26
C ASP A 55 -13.90 55.77 11.80
N ALA A 56 -13.76 54.48 11.49
CA ALA A 56 -13.49 54.01 10.13
C ALA A 56 -14.76 54.00 9.27
N LEU A 57 -14.61 54.40 8.00
CA LEU A 57 -15.70 54.42 7.03
C LEU A 57 -15.73 53.10 6.24
N GLU A 58 -16.86 52.40 6.24
CA GLU A 58 -17.09 51.22 5.40
C GLU A 58 -18.15 51.56 4.34
N CYS A 59 -17.77 51.45 3.06
CA CYS A 59 -18.69 51.61 1.93
C CYS A 59 -18.70 50.35 1.07
N TRP A 60 -19.89 49.97 0.58
CA TRP A 60 -20.10 48.70 -0.12
C TRP A 60 -20.82 48.92 -1.44
N TYR A 61 -20.24 48.44 -2.52
CA TYR A 61 -20.84 48.37 -3.85
C TYR A 61 -20.95 46.90 -4.28
N THR A 62 -22.07 46.49 -4.87
CA THR A 62 -22.28 45.11 -5.34
C THR A 62 -22.65 45.15 -6.81
N CYS A 63 -21.83 44.52 -7.65
CA CYS A 63 -22.11 44.39 -9.06
C CYS A 63 -23.25 43.38 -9.27
N LEU A 64 -24.23 43.74 -10.09
CA LEU A 64 -25.38 42.89 -10.45
C LEU A 64 -25.35 42.45 -11.92
N GLY A 65 -24.28 42.78 -12.64
CA GLY A 65 -24.13 42.50 -14.07
C GLY A 65 -24.69 43.62 -14.95
N GLU A 66 -24.69 44.86 -14.45
CA GLU A 66 -25.06 46.04 -15.20
C GLU A 66 -24.03 46.33 -16.33
N PRO A 67 -24.40 47.12 -17.36
CA PRO A 67 -23.45 47.66 -18.33
C PRO A 67 -22.21 48.29 -17.70
N VAL A 68 -21.07 48.25 -18.41
CA VAL A 68 -19.76 48.72 -17.91
C VAL A 68 -19.80 50.16 -17.44
N SER A 69 -20.53 51.04 -18.13
CA SER A 69 -20.62 52.47 -17.78
C SER A 69 -21.33 52.71 -16.46
N ILE A 70 -22.38 51.92 -16.18
CA ILE A 70 -23.10 51.95 -14.91
C ILE A 70 -22.19 51.42 -13.79
N THR A 71 -21.50 50.33 -14.06
CA THR A 71 -20.56 49.74 -13.10
C THR A 71 -19.40 50.67 -12.78
N TRP A 72 -18.83 51.33 -13.78
CA TRP A 72 -17.75 52.32 -13.62
C TRP A 72 -18.22 53.55 -12.85
N SER A 73 -19.41 54.06 -13.16
CA SER A 73 -20.02 55.15 -12.41
C SER A 73 -20.22 54.77 -10.93
N GLY A 74 -20.70 53.55 -10.66
CA GLY A 74 -20.85 53.02 -9.31
C GLY A 74 -19.52 52.86 -8.57
N LEU A 75 -18.46 52.43 -9.25
CA LEU A 75 -17.11 52.39 -8.70
C LEU A 75 -16.58 53.80 -8.38
N CYS A 76 -16.79 54.77 -9.26
CA CYS A 76 -16.41 56.15 -9.00
C CYS A 76 -17.20 56.76 -7.83
N GLU A 77 -18.50 56.45 -7.73
CA GLU A 77 -19.32 56.85 -6.59
C GLU A 77 -18.81 56.22 -5.29
N LEU A 78 -18.42 54.94 -5.31
CA LEU A 78 -17.77 54.31 -4.17
C LEU A 78 -16.47 55.02 -3.78
N LEU A 79 -15.60 55.32 -4.74
CA LEU A 79 -14.35 56.05 -4.54
C LEU A 79 -14.56 57.49 -4.02
N SER A 80 -15.69 58.11 -4.34
CA SER A 80 -16.00 59.48 -3.88
C SER A 80 -16.12 59.60 -2.37
N ASN A 81 -16.37 58.49 -1.67
CA ASN A 81 -16.37 58.42 -0.20
C ASN A 81 -14.96 58.62 0.39
N ALA A 82 -13.90 58.35 -0.37
CA ALA A 82 -12.52 58.57 0.04
C ALA A 82 -11.99 59.94 -0.44
N ASP A 83 -12.23 60.28 -1.72
CA ASP A 83 -11.82 61.55 -2.32
C ASP A 83 -12.81 61.95 -3.42
N ALA A 84 -13.77 62.83 -3.07
CA ALA A 84 -14.82 63.27 -3.98
C ALA A 84 -14.27 63.97 -5.24
N LYS A 85 -13.21 64.77 -5.11
CA LYS A 85 -12.65 65.53 -6.25
C LYS A 85 -11.97 64.60 -7.26
N ALA A 86 -11.19 63.66 -6.77
CA ALA A 86 -10.52 62.69 -7.62
C ALA A 86 -11.53 61.73 -8.26
N ALA A 87 -12.57 61.31 -7.54
CA ALA A 87 -13.67 60.50 -8.08
C ALA A 87 -14.47 61.21 -9.18
N ASP A 88 -14.75 62.51 -9.05
CA ASP A 88 -15.44 63.27 -10.10
C ASP A 88 -14.60 63.38 -11.38
N SER A 89 -13.28 63.45 -11.25
CA SER A 89 -12.36 63.39 -12.40
C SER A 89 -12.36 62.01 -13.06
N LEU A 90 -12.49 60.93 -12.28
CA LEU A 90 -12.59 59.57 -12.79
C LEU A 90 -13.93 59.28 -13.51
N LYS A 91 -15.03 59.91 -13.09
CA LYS A 91 -16.33 59.80 -13.78
C LYS A 91 -16.28 60.31 -15.22
N GLY A 92 -15.38 61.24 -15.54
CA GLY A 92 -15.24 61.82 -16.88
C GLY A 92 -14.77 60.84 -17.97
N PHE A 93 -14.29 59.65 -17.62
CA PHE A 93 -13.78 58.66 -18.59
C PHE A 93 -14.85 57.76 -19.20
N GLU A 94 -16.11 57.82 -18.74
CA GLU A 94 -17.26 56.96 -19.12
C GLU A 94 -17.06 55.45 -18.88
N ASN A 95 -15.97 54.84 -19.37
CA ASN A 95 -15.58 53.44 -19.18
C ASN A 95 -14.04 53.27 -19.05
N PRO A 96 -13.56 52.32 -18.23
CA PRO A 96 -12.16 51.94 -18.21
C PRO A 96 -11.80 51.10 -19.44
N THR A 97 -10.73 51.51 -20.14
CA THR A 97 -10.15 50.85 -21.33
C THR A 97 -8.63 50.89 -21.22
N MET A 98 -7.92 50.12 -22.05
CA MET A 98 -6.44 50.09 -22.01
C MET A 98 -5.82 51.49 -22.15
N ASP A 99 -6.40 52.35 -22.99
CA ASP A 99 -5.90 53.71 -23.22
C ASP A 99 -6.17 54.65 -22.04
N THR A 100 -7.26 54.44 -21.29
CA THR A 100 -7.61 55.29 -20.14
C THR A 100 -6.92 54.86 -18.84
N LEU A 101 -6.44 53.62 -18.73
CA LEU A 101 -5.79 53.09 -17.52
C LEU A 101 -4.61 53.93 -17.03
N PHE A 102 -3.78 54.47 -17.93
CA PHE A 102 -2.65 55.33 -17.54
C PHE A 102 -3.13 56.62 -16.86
N HIS A 103 -4.20 57.22 -17.37
CA HIS A 103 -4.82 58.41 -16.78
C HIS A 103 -5.52 58.08 -15.46
N ILE A 104 -6.24 56.96 -15.39
CA ILE A 104 -6.86 56.48 -14.15
C ILE A 104 -5.77 56.29 -13.07
N ALA A 105 -4.62 55.71 -13.43
CA ALA A 105 -3.50 55.52 -12.51
C ALA A 105 -2.91 56.85 -11.99
N SER A 106 -2.83 57.90 -12.82
CA SER A 106 -2.36 59.21 -12.34
C SER A 106 -3.32 59.83 -11.32
N TYR A 107 -4.63 59.73 -11.54
CA TYR A 107 -5.61 60.23 -10.57
C TYR A 107 -5.60 59.42 -9.27
N ILE A 108 -5.55 58.09 -9.38
CA ILE A 108 -5.54 57.17 -8.22
C ILE A 108 -4.30 57.37 -7.34
N LYS A 109 -3.12 57.64 -7.90
CA LYS A 109 -1.89 57.87 -7.13
C LYS A 109 -1.98 59.07 -6.19
N ASP A 110 -2.74 60.08 -6.58
CA ASP A 110 -2.91 61.34 -5.84
C ASP A 110 -4.12 61.34 -4.90
N PHE A 111 -4.87 60.23 -4.79
CA PHE A 111 -5.98 60.10 -3.85
C PHE A 111 -5.54 60.40 -2.41
N LYS A 112 -6.27 61.29 -1.73
CA LYS A 112 -6.02 61.63 -0.32
C LYS A 112 -7.19 61.22 0.55
N CYS A 113 -7.05 60.10 1.26
CA CYS A 113 -8.03 59.68 2.25
C CYS A 113 -7.62 60.13 3.65
N GLN A 114 -8.46 60.95 4.29
CA GLN A 114 -8.16 61.52 5.62
C GLN A 114 -8.48 60.54 6.75
N ALA A 115 -9.60 59.82 6.65
CA ALA A 115 -10.03 58.82 7.63
C ALA A 115 -9.74 57.41 7.11
N GLU A 116 -9.55 56.46 8.03
CA GLU A 116 -9.44 55.04 7.69
C GLU A 116 -10.71 54.57 6.95
N THR A 117 -10.58 54.17 5.68
CA THR A 117 -11.71 53.92 4.78
C THR A 117 -11.55 52.62 4.04
N TYR A 118 -12.60 51.78 4.09
CA TYR A 118 -12.68 50.48 3.45
C TYR A 118 -13.77 50.50 2.39
N LEU A 119 -13.37 50.36 1.12
CA LEU A 119 -14.28 50.35 -0.02
C LEU A 119 -14.37 48.94 -0.58
N VAL A 120 -15.54 48.32 -0.44
CA VAL A 120 -15.76 46.93 -0.84
C VAL A 120 -16.54 46.86 -2.14
N VAL A 121 -15.99 46.12 -3.11
CA VAL A 121 -16.63 45.81 -4.39
C VAL A 121 -16.95 44.33 -4.42
N ASP A 122 -18.24 43.99 -4.29
CA ASP A 122 -18.71 42.61 -4.27
C ASP A 122 -19.22 42.15 -5.64
N ASN A 123 -19.04 40.87 -5.93
CA ASN A 123 -19.30 40.23 -7.22
C ASN A 123 -18.56 40.88 -8.41
N TYR A 124 -17.30 41.26 -8.22
CA TYR A 124 -16.52 41.95 -9.27
C TYR A 124 -16.38 41.15 -10.58
N GLN A 125 -16.52 39.82 -10.56
CA GLN A 125 -16.56 39.02 -11.78
C GLN A 125 -17.69 39.38 -12.75
N LEU A 126 -18.72 40.10 -12.28
CA LEU A 126 -19.84 40.57 -13.11
C LEU A 126 -19.54 41.91 -13.80
N VAL A 127 -18.39 42.52 -13.53
CA VAL A 127 -17.93 43.71 -14.26
C VAL A 127 -17.52 43.26 -15.65
N ASN A 128 -18.39 43.51 -16.63
CA ASN A 128 -18.21 43.08 -18.03
C ASN A 128 -17.17 43.94 -18.79
N CYS A 129 -16.00 44.16 -18.18
CA CYS A 129 -14.95 45.05 -18.67
C CYS A 129 -13.75 44.25 -19.19
N ASP A 130 -13.28 44.62 -20.39
CA ASP A 130 -12.14 43.99 -21.07
C ASP A 130 -10.80 44.15 -20.34
N VAL A 131 -10.71 45.14 -19.43
CA VAL A 131 -9.50 45.47 -18.64
C VAL A 131 -9.69 45.25 -17.14
N SER A 132 -10.57 44.34 -16.75
CA SER A 132 -10.95 44.12 -15.34
C SER A 132 -9.77 43.79 -14.41
N GLN A 133 -8.77 43.03 -14.86
CA GLN A 133 -7.59 42.68 -14.07
C GLN A 133 -6.58 43.84 -14.01
N GLU A 134 -6.32 44.48 -15.14
CA GLU A 134 -5.44 45.64 -15.24
C GLU A 134 -5.99 46.81 -14.41
N LEU A 135 -7.32 46.96 -14.35
CA LEU A 135 -7.98 47.95 -13.51
C LEU A 135 -7.72 47.69 -12.01
N ILE A 136 -7.79 46.43 -11.54
CA ILE A 136 -7.42 46.10 -10.15
C ILE A 136 -5.97 46.53 -9.87
N ASN A 137 -5.06 46.22 -10.80
CA ASN A 137 -3.66 46.62 -10.66
C ASN A 137 -3.50 48.15 -10.57
N VAL A 138 -4.18 48.92 -11.43
CA VAL A 138 -4.15 50.38 -11.41
C VAL A 138 -4.72 50.94 -10.11
N LEU A 139 -5.86 50.42 -9.65
CA LEU A 139 -6.50 50.86 -8.41
C LEU A 139 -5.63 50.58 -7.17
N SER A 140 -4.80 49.53 -7.20
CA SER A 140 -3.86 49.23 -6.10
C SER A 140 -2.69 50.21 -5.95
N MET A 141 -2.52 51.16 -6.87
CA MET A 141 -1.37 52.09 -6.90
C MET A 141 -1.60 53.38 -6.09
N HIS A 142 -2.71 53.53 -5.37
CA HIS A 142 -2.92 54.71 -4.55
C HIS A 142 -1.88 54.81 -3.41
N ASN A 143 -1.46 56.02 -3.07
CA ASN A 143 -0.47 56.24 -2.00
C ASN A 143 -1.09 56.57 -0.64
N SER A 144 -2.43 56.52 -0.54
CA SER A 144 -3.13 56.79 0.72
C SER A 144 -3.02 55.60 1.69
N PRO A 145 -2.37 55.75 2.86
CA PRO A 145 -2.23 54.66 3.83
C PRO A 145 -3.55 54.29 4.51
N ASN A 146 -4.51 55.21 4.53
CA ASN A 146 -5.81 55.06 5.20
C ASN A 146 -6.89 54.52 4.25
N LEU A 147 -6.57 54.18 3.00
CA LEU A 147 -7.53 53.67 2.02
C LEU A 147 -7.27 52.18 1.78
N HIS A 148 -8.32 51.37 1.87
CA HIS A 148 -8.26 49.94 1.63
C HIS A 148 -9.37 49.52 0.67
N LEU A 149 -8.99 49.07 -0.52
CA LEU A 149 -9.92 48.54 -1.51
C LEU A 149 -10.05 47.02 -1.34
N VAL A 150 -11.28 46.50 -1.30
CA VAL A 150 -11.53 45.06 -1.17
C VAL A 150 -12.40 44.57 -2.31
N PHE A 151 -11.82 43.76 -3.20
CA PHE A 151 -12.53 43.15 -4.33
C PHE A 151 -12.92 41.72 -3.99
N ILE A 152 -14.22 41.46 -3.88
CA ILE A 152 -14.75 40.10 -3.70
C ILE A 152 -15.17 39.58 -5.07
N THR A 153 -14.51 38.52 -5.51
CA THR A 153 -14.68 38.01 -6.87
C THR A 153 -14.66 36.48 -6.94
N GLN A 154 -15.15 35.96 -8.06
CA GLN A 154 -14.80 34.62 -8.55
C GLN A 154 -13.60 34.75 -9.50
N ARG A 155 -13.14 33.64 -10.07
CA ARG A 155 -12.06 33.67 -11.08
C ARG A 155 -12.42 34.63 -12.22
N LEU A 156 -11.53 35.59 -12.47
CA LEU A 156 -11.55 36.50 -13.61
C LEU A 156 -10.70 35.81 -14.70
N GLY A 157 -11.27 35.53 -15.90
CA GLY A 157 -10.79 34.53 -16.87
C GLY A 157 -9.32 34.52 -17.34
N ALA A 158 -9.01 33.60 -18.26
CA ALA A 158 -7.69 33.03 -18.59
C ALA A 158 -6.57 33.95 -19.16
N LYS A 159 -6.68 35.28 -19.13
CA LYS A 159 -5.55 36.18 -19.48
C LYS A 159 -4.55 36.27 -18.33
N GLN A 160 -4.01 35.13 -17.90
CA GLN A 160 -2.93 35.05 -16.92
C GLN A 160 -1.62 35.52 -17.55
N GLN A 161 -1.25 36.78 -17.31
CA GLN A 161 0.15 37.20 -17.38
C GLN A 161 0.54 38.41 -16.49
N TYR A 162 -0.40 39.09 -15.80
CA TYR A 162 -0.08 40.35 -15.10
C TYR A 162 -0.33 40.38 -13.58
N LEU A 163 -0.70 39.27 -12.93
CA LEU A 163 -0.79 39.17 -11.47
C LEU A 163 0.51 38.67 -10.79
N ILE A 164 1.64 38.73 -11.51
CA ILE A 164 2.96 38.38 -10.96
C ILE A 164 3.45 39.54 -10.09
N ASN A 165 3.42 39.33 -8.77
CA ASN A 165 4.11 40.10 -7.73
C ASN A 165 3.89 41.61 -7.72
N ASN A 166 2.63 42.06 -7.62
CA ASN A 166 2.39 43.39 -7.09
C ASN A 166 2.33 43.32 -5.55
N ASN A 167 3.39 43.79 -4.88
CA ASN A 167 3.47 43.82 -3.41
C ASN A 167 2.37 44.66 -2.76
N SER A 168 1.64 45.47 -3.53
CA SER A 168 0.50 46.26 -3.04
C SER A 168 -0.82 45.49 -2.99
N ILE A 169 -0.88 44.28 -3.55
CA ILE A 169 -2.11 43.46 -3.60
C ILE A 169 -1.98 42.27 -2.65
N HIS A 170 -2.90 42.17 -1.70
CA HIS A 170 -3.07 40.98 -0.85
C HIS A 170 -4.14 40.06 -1.41
N THR A 171 -3.84 38.77 -1.56
CA THR A 171 -4.79 37.79 -2.13
C THR A 171 -5.22 36.77 -1.09
N ILE A 172 -6.54 36.60 -0.96
CA ILE A 172 -7.19 35.56 -0.15
C ILE A 172 -7.86 34.57 -1.12
N ASP A 173 -7.27 33.38 -1.24
CA ASP A 173 -7.68 32.37 -2.23
C ASP A 173 -8.67 31.34 -1.67
N ARG A 174 -9.22 30.50 -2.57
CA ARG A 174 -10.09 29.36 -2.25
C ARG A 174 -9.59 28.51 -1.08
N LYS A 175 -8.29 28.26 -0.97
CA LYS A 175 -7.69 27.37 0.05
C LYS A 175 -7.79 27.97 1.45
N ASN A 176 -8.09 29.26 1.58
CA ASN A 176 -8.27 29.93 2.87
C ASN A 176 -9.70 29.75 3.40
N PHE A 177 -10.68 29.51 2.52
CA PHE A 177 -12.09 29.38 2.86
C PHE A 177 -12.54 27.95 3.21
N LEU A 178 -11.76 26.93 2.84
CA LEU A 178 -12.07 25.55 3.19
C LEU A 178 -11.82 25.27 4.68
N LEU A 179 -12.82 24.73 5.35
CA LEU A 179 -12.69 24.26 6.73
C LEU A 179 -11.96 22.91 6.77
N ASN A 180 -11.09 22.72 7.75
CA ASN A 180 -10.57 21.40 8.09
C ASN A 180 -11.63 20.60 8.89
N LYS A 181 -11.37 19.31 9.14
CA LYS A 181 -12.29 18.44 9.90
C LYS A 181 -12.70 19.04 11.25
N GLU A 182 -11.74 19.59 11.99
CA GLU A 182 -11.96 20.24 13.27
C GLU A 182 -12.86 21.48 13.16
N GLY A 183 -12.59 22.33 12.17
CA GLY A 183 -13.40 23.52 11.88
C GLY A 183 -14.83 23.17 11.46
N THR A 184 -15.00 22.10 10.68
CA THR A 184 -16.32 21.54 10.38
C THR A 184 -17.04 21.13 11.66
N GLY A 185 -16.39 20.37 12.55
CA GLY A 185 -16.97 19.96 13.84
C GLY A 185 -17.33 21.15 14.74
N THR A 186 -16.47 22.17 14.76
CA THR A 186 -16.69 23.42 15.50
C THR A 186 -17.94 24.14 15.00
N LEU A 187 -18.10 24.26 13.67
CA LEU A 187 -19.26 24.92 13.08
C LEU A 187 -20.57 24.19 13.40
N PHE A 188 -20.58 22.84 13.40
CA PHE A 188 -21.73 22.05 13.86
C PHE A 188 -22.04 22.29 15.35
N SER A 189 -21.01 22.30 16.19
CA SER A 189 -21.14 22.51 17.64
C SER A 189 -21.72 23.89 17.98
N MET A 190 -21.33 24.93 17.22
CA MET A 190 -21.88 26.29 17.37
C MET A 190 -23.39 26.36 17.11
N GLU A 191 -23.91 25.46 16.27
CA GLU A 191 -25.31 25.31 15.92
C GLU A 191 -26.07 24.35 16.85
N GLY A 192 -25.41 23.85 17.90
CA GLY A 192 -25.97 22.94 18.90
C GLY A 192 -25.95 21.46 18.51
N ILE A 193 -25.16 21.07 17.51
CA ILE A 193 -25.09 19.70 17.00
C ILE A 193 -23.72 19.10 17.33
N ASN A 194 -23.70 18.10 18.20
CA ASN A 194 -22.48 17.35 18.52
C ASN A 194 -22.44 16.05 17.70
N LEU A 195 -21.51 15.97 16.75
CA LEU A 195 -21.33 14.79 15.90
C LEU A 195 -20.33 13.82 16.51
N ALA A 196 -20.64 12.52 16.45
CA ALA A 196 -19.64 11.49 16.66
C ALA A 196 -18.57 11.53 15.56
N ASP A 197 -17.33 11.11 15.87
CA ASP A 197 -16.19 11.20 14.95
C ASP A 197 -16.43 10.52 13.60
N ASN A 198 -17.16 9.41 13.59
CA ASN A 198 -17.51 8.69 12.36
C ASN A 198 -18.48 9.47 11.46
N ALA A 199 -19.44 10.19 12.05
CA ALA A 199 -20.40 11.02 11.35
C ALA A 199 -19.71 12.29 10.84
N LEU A 200 -18.87 12.91 11.66
CA LEU A 200 -18.05 14.06 11.27
C LEU A 200 -17.12 13.70 10.10
N GLU A 201 -16.47 12.54 10.14
CA GLU A 201 -15.63 12.04 9.04
C GLU A 201 -16.43 11.88 7.74
N LYS A 202 -17.65 11.33 7.80
CA LYS A 202 -18.53 11.20 6.63
C LYS A 202 -18.93 12.56 6.06
N VAL A 203 -19.36 13.49 6.90
CA VAL A 203 -19.75 14.85 6.49
C VAL A 203 -18.54 15.57 5.90
N TYR A 204 -17.38 15.49 6.54
CA TYR A 204 -16.15 16.10 6.04
C TYR A 204 -15.72 15.50 4.70
N LYS A 205 -15.71 14.18 4.55
CA LYS A 205 -15.39 13.53 3.26
C LYS A 205 -16.32 13.95 2.14
N ARG A 206 -17.61 14.16 2.43
CA ARG A 206 -18.59 14.59 1.44
C ARG A 206 -18.49 16.07 1.11
N THR A 207 -18.18 16.92 2.08
CA THR A 207 -18.16 18.39 1.90
C THR A 207 -16.79 18.95 1.56
N GLU A 208 -15.74 18.22 1.89
CA GLU A 208 -14.31 18.60 1.82
C GLU A 208 -14.04 20.01 2.37
N GLY A 209 -14.83 20.46 3.37
CA GLY A 209 -14.67 21.78 3.99
C GLY A 209 -15.46 22.92 3.35
N TRP A 210 -16.27 22.67 2.32
CA TRP A 210 -17.05 23.72 1.64
C TRP A 210 -18.22 24.22 2.48
N VAL A 211 -18.11 25.45 3.00
CA VAL A 211 -19.03 26.01 4.00
C VAL A 211 -20.51 25.97 3.59
N SER A 212 -20.85 26.25 2.32
CA SER A 212 -22.23 26.13 1.86
C SER A 212 -22.73 24.70 2.01
N ALA A 213 -22.00 23.71 1.50
CA ALA A 213 -22.41 22.31 1.64
C ALA A 213 -22.53 21.90 3.11
N ILE A 214 -21.57 22.30 3.96
CA ILE A 214 -21.65 22.02 5.41
C ILE A 214 -22.94 22.62 6.00
N ARG A 215 -23.29 23.87 5.66
CA ARG A 215 -24.52 24.53 6.10
C ARG A 215 -25.78 23.79 5.63
N PHE A 216 -25.80 23.27 4.40
CA PHE A 216 -26.90 22.41 3.94
C PHE A 216 -27.00 21.11 4.75
N TYR A 217 -25.87 20.42 5.00
CA TYR A 217 -25.82 19.26 5.89
C TYR A 217 -26.34 19.55 7.29
N MET A 218 -26.04 20.72 7.85
CA MET A 218 -26.59 21.16 9.14
C MET A 218 -28.10 21.40 9.10
N ILE A 219 -28.61 22.11 8.08
CA ILE A 219 -30.04 22.41 7.95
C ILE A 219 -30.85 21.11 7.83
N ASN A 220 -30.46 20.23 6.91
CA ASN A 220 -31.14 18.95 6.72
C ASN A 220 -31.12 18.07 7.98
N TYR A 221 -30.00 18.06 8.71
CA TYR A 221 -29.91 17.31 9.95
C TYR A 221 -30.84 17.86 11.02
N LYS A 222 -31.00 19.19 11.13
CA LYS A 222 -31.96 19.82 12.05
C LYS A 222 -33.41 19.47 11.71
N GLU A 223 -33.71 19.27 10.42
CA GLU A 223 -35.08 18.98 9.95
C GLU A 223 -35.43 17.49 9.98
N THR A 224 -34.49 16.62 9.59
CA THR A 224 -34.74 15.19 9.34
C THR A 224 -34.00 14.25 10.28
N GLY A 225 -33.02 14.74 11.04
CA GLY A 225 -32.08 13.91 11.80
C GLY A 225 -31.09 13.11 10.93
N SER A 226 -31.06 13.35 9.62
CA SER A 226 -30.28 12.57 8.65
C SER A 226 -29.27 13.43 7.89
N PHE A 227 -28.19 12.80 7.43
CA PHE A 227 -27.21 13.38 6.50
C PHE A 227 -27.40 12.91 5.06
N ASN A 228 -28.54 12.29 4.74
CA ASN A 228 -28.90 11.98 3.37
C ASN A 228 -29.56 13.22 2.75
N ILE A 229 -28.79 13.97 1.97
CA ILE A 229 -29.28 15.08 1.16
C ILE A 229 -29.06 14.71 -0.29
N THR A 230 -30.11 14.79 -1.11
CA THR A 230 -30.02 14.69 -2.57
C THR A 230 -30.53 15.99 -3.22
N ALA A 231 -31.79 16.38 -3.03
CA ALA A 231 -32.41 17.46 -3.81
C ALA A 231 -31.75 18.86 -3.70
N ASP A 232 -31.55 19.41 -2.49
CA ASP A 232 -31.15 20.83 -2.36
C ASP A 232 -29.65 21.09 -2.63
N ILE A 233 -28.78 20.11 -2.34
CA ILE A 233 -27.35 20.18 -2.71
C ILE A 233 -27.20 19.98 -4.22
N GLU A 234 -27.99 19.08 -4.82
CA GLU A 234 -28.02 18.92 -6.27
C GLU A 234 -28.40 20.24 -6.94
N GLN A 235 -29.43 20.94 -6.46
CA GLN A 235 -29.84 22.25 -7.01
C GLN A 235 -28.76 23.34 -6.86
N LEU A 236 -27.98 23.31 -5.78
CA LEU A 236 -26.88 24.25 -5.61
C LEU A 236 -25.74 23.94 -6.59
N VAL A 237 -25.35 22.67 -6.74
CA VAL A 237 -24.33 22.27 -7.72
C VAL A 237 -24.81 22.54 -9.14
N GLU A 238 -26.11 22.37 -9.38
CA GLU A 238 -26.76 22.64 -10.67
C GLU A 238 -26.56 24.09 -11.09
N SER A 239 -27.05 25.02 -10.27
CA SER A 239 -26.97 26.46 -10.54
C SER A 239 -25.55 27.03 -10.47
N ALA A 240 -24.70 26.49 -9.58
CA ALA A 240 -23.36 27.02 -9.36
C ALA A 240 -22.33 26.51 -10.39
N VAL A 241 -22.48 25.27 -10.87
CA VAL A 241 -21.52 24.61 -11.75
C VAL A 241 -22.20 24.16 -13.03
N TRP A 242 -23.17 23.25 -12.95
CA TRP A 242 -23.69 22.51 -14.11
C TRP A 242 -24.30 23.41 -15.19
N ASP A 243 -25.16 24.35 -14.82
CA ASP A 243 -25.90 25.19 -15.78
C ASP A 243 -24.98 26.14 -16.57
N ARG A 244 -23.78 26.40 -16.05
CA ARG A 244 -22.78 27.26 -16.67
C ARG A 244 -21.86 26.52 -17.64
N LEU A 245 -21.91 25.18 -17.62
CA LEU A 245 -21.08 24.35 -18.50
C LEU A 245 -21.67 24.30 -19.91
N THR A 246 -20.78 24.37 -20.89
CA THR A 246 -21.10 24.04 -22.28
C THR A 246 -21.51 22.58 -22.41
N GLN A 247 -22.17 22.23 -23.51
CA GLN A 247 -22.58 20.84 -23.78
C GLN A 247 -21.36 19.90 -23.84
N GLU A 248 -20.25 20.35 -24.43
CA GLU A 248 -18.99 19.60 -24.53
C GLU A 248 -18.39 19.32 -23.13
N GLU A 249 -18.39 20.30 -22.24
CA GLU A 249 -17.91 20.13 -20.86
C GLU A 249 -18.82 19.21 -20.03
N LYS A 250 -20.14 19.30 -20.20
CA LYS A 250 -21.11 18.40 -19.54
C LYS A 250 -20.88 16.95 -19.93
N GLU A 251 -20.75 16.69 -21.22
CA GLU A 251 -20.46 15.35 -21.75
C GLU A 251 -19.12 14.83 -21.26
N PHE A 252 -18.09 15.69 -21.24
CA PHE A 252 -16.78 15.34 -20.69
C PHE A 252 -16.87 14.93 -19.21
N LEU A 253 -17.50 15.75 -18.36
CA LEU A 253 -17.65 15.45 -16.93
C LEU A 253 -18.41 14.16 -16.69
N LEU A 254 -19.52 13.93 -17.41
CA LEU A 254 -20.29 12.69 -17.34
C LEU A 254 -19.40 11.48 -17.64
N SER A 255 -18.62 11.57 -18.72
CA SER A 255 -17.77 10.49 -19.19
C SER A 255 -16.65 10.14 -18.19
N VAL A 256 -16.01 11.13 -17.57
CA VAL A 256 -14.93 10.87 -16.59
C VAL A 256 -15.43 10.58 -15.18
N SER A 257 -16.71 10.85 -14.88
CA SER A 257 -17.29 10.66 -13.54
C SER A 257 -17.27 9.21 -13.05
N VAL A 258 -17.17 8.23 -13.95
CA VAL A 258 -17.08 6.81 -13.60
C VAL A 258 -15.76 6.46 -12.88
N MET A 259 -14.76 7.34 -12.89
CA MET A 259 -13.49 7.20 -12.20
C MET A 259 -13.40 8.15 -11.00
N ASP A 260 -12.67 7.77 -9.94
CA ASP A 260 -12.43 8.66 -8.79
C ASP A 260 -11.37 9.73 -9.08
N SER A 261 -10.44 9.43 -9.99
CA SER A 261 -9.40 10.34 -10.50
C SER A 261 -8.92 9.86 -11.86
N PHE A 262 -8.31 10.75 -12.64
CA PHE A 262 -7.86 10.42 -13.99
C PHE A 262 -6.64 11.21 -14.45
N THR A 263 -5.86 10.63 -15.36
CA THR A 263 -4.80 11.35 -16.08
C THR A 263 -5.37 12.03 -17.33
N ALA A 264 -4.61 12.97 -17.91
CA ALA A 264 -4.96 13.58 -19.20
C ALA A 264 -5.08 12.53 -20.33
N CYS A 265 -4.25 11.49 -20.29
CA CYS A 265 -4.30 10.38 -21.25
C CYS A 265 -5.59 9.56 -21.10
N GLN A 266 -6.00 9.24 -19.87
CA GLN A 266 -7.27 8.53 -19.63
C GLN A 266 -8.48 9.37 -20.06
N ALA A 267 -8.47 10.67 -19.77
CA ALA A 267 -9.50 11.60 -20.21
C ALA A 267 -9.62 11.64 -21.75
N ALA A 268 -8.50 11.69 -22.47
CA ALA A 268 -8.49 11.65 -23.94
C ALA A 268 -9.10 10.35 -24.49
N ILE A 269 -8.72 9.19 -23.92
CA ILE A 269 -9.24 7.87 -24.34
C ILE A 269 -10.75 7.77 -24.09
N ILE A 270 -11.24 8.31 -22.97
CA ILE A 270 -12.68 8.32 -22.66
C ILE A 270 -13.49 9.18 -23.64
N LEU A 271 -12.91 10.27 -24.12
CA LEU A 271 -13.49 11.10 -25.19
C LEU A 271 -13.31 10.51 -26.59
N ASP A 272 -12.67 9.33 -26.70
CA ASP A 272 -12.29 8.70 -27.97
C ASP A 272 -11.39 9.63 -28.84
N LYS A 273 -10.42 10.28 -28.19
CA LYS A 273 -9.44 11.18 -28.81
C LYS A 273 -8.02 10.72 -28.52
N LYS A 274 -7.10 11.02 -29.44
CA LYS A 274 -5.65 10.75 -29.25
C LYS A 274 -4.99 11.68 -28.23
N LYS A 275 -5.48 12.91 -28.13
CA LYS A 275 -5.02 13.93 -27.19
C LYS A 275 -6.25 14.62 -26.60
N LEU A 276 -6.12 15.08 -25.37
CA LEU A 276 -7.16 15.88 -24.74
C LEU A 276 -7.33 17.20 -25.51
N PRO A 277 -8.55 17.61 -25.89
CA PRO A 277 -8.76 18.87 -26.59
C PRO A 277 -8.29 20.06 -25.75
N GLU A 278 -7.70 21.07 -26.38
CA GLU A 278 -7.17 22.26 -25.69
C GLU A 278 -8.24 22.96 -24.85
N LYS A 279 -9.47 23.08 -25.37
CA LYS A 279 -10.61 23.62 -24.64
C LYS A 279 -10.91 22.86 -23.34
N ILE A 280 -10.77 21.53 -23.34
CA ILE A 280 -10.98 20.70 -22.15
C ILE A 280 -9.78 20.82 -21.19
N GLU A 281 -8.55 20.95 -21.70
CA GLU A 281 -7.38 21.24 -20.87
C GLU A 281 -7.50 22.60 -20.17
N GLU A 282 -7.98 23.63 -20.87
CA GLU A 282 -8.30 24.95 -20.32
C GLU A 282 -9.41 24.83 -19.26
N PHE A 283 -10.52 24.17 -19.59
CA PHE A 283 -11.60 23.92 -18.65
C PHE A 283 -11.11 23.22 -17.37
N LEU A 284 -10.30 22.16 -17.48
CA LEU A 284 -9.76 21.44 -16.32
C LEU A 284 -8.85 22.31 -15.44
N ARG A 285 -8.11 23.24 -16.05
CA ARG A 285 -7.25 24.19 -15.35
C ARG A 285 -8.08 25.27 -14.63
N ASP A 286 -9.15 25.69 -15.29
CA ASP A 286 -9.98 26.82 -14.88
C ASP A 286 -11.10 26.41 -13.92
N ASN A 287 -11.46 25.13 -13.86
CA ASN A 287 -12.51 24.61 -12.98
C ASN A 287 -12.06 24.49 -11.52
N ASP A 288 -12.70 25.26 -10.63
CA ASP A 288 -12.37 25.29 -9.20
C ASP A 288 -12.75 24.02 -8.41
N PHE A 289 -13.61 23.17 -8.97
CA PHE A 289 -14.04 21.90 -8.38
C PHE A 289 -13.22 20.71 -8.90
N ILE A 290 -12.23 20.94 -9.77
CA ILE A 290 -11.34 19.90 -10.26
C ILE A 290 -9.91 20.27 -9.88
N GLN A 291 -9.30 19.43 -9.05
CA GLN A 291 -7.94 19.64 -8.58
C GLN A 291 -6.96 18.82 -9.41
N TYR A 292 -5.94 19.49 -9.97
CA TYR A 292 -4.76 18.81 -10.45
C TYR A 292 -3.78 18.54 -9.30
N ILE A 293 -3.29 17.30 -9.20
CA ILE A 293 -2.28 16.86 -8.23
C ILE A 293 -0.97 16.63 -9.00
N PRO A 294 -0.02 17.60 -8.98
CA PRO A 294 1.16 17.57 -9.83
C PRO A 294 2.03 16.32 -9.66
N ASP A 295 2.33 15.93 -8.41
CA ASP A 295 3.23 14.80 -8.11
C ASP A 295 2.74 13.46 -8.67
N LYS A 296 1.43 13.33 -8.86
CA LYS A 296 0.78 12.12 -9.36
C LYS A 296 0.30 12.26 -10.81
N HIS A 297 0.39 13.46 -11.39
CA HIS A 297 -0.15 13.81 -12.69
C HIS A 297 -1.63 13.41 -12.89
N ILE A 298 -2.45 13.52 -11.85
CA ILE A 298 -3.88 13.18 -11.89
C ILE A 298 -4.76 14.40 -11.61
N TYR A 299 -5.93 14.41 -12.23
CA TYR A 299 -7.06 15.26 -11.89
C TYR A 299 -8.00 14.52 -10.95
N ARG A 300 -8.50 15.23 -9.95
CA ARG A 300 -9.48 14.73 -9.00
C ARG A 300 -10.64 15.72 -8.92
N MET A 301 -11.84 15.22 -9.20
CA MET A 301 -13.06 15.98 -9.03
C MET A 301 -13.44 16.02 -7.55
N HIS A 302 -13.85 17.19 -7.07
CA HIS A 302 -14.37 17.37 -5.72
C HIS A 302 -15.57 16.45 -5.49
N SER A 303 -15.63 15.77 -4.33
CA SER A 303 -16.60 14.69 -4.08
C SER A 303 -18.07 15.10 -4.32
N ILE A 304 -18.43 16.35 -4.02
CA ILE A 304 -19.78 16.88 -4.30
C ILE A 304 -20.11 16.90 -5.79
N LEU A 305 -19.22 17.47 -6.61
CA LEU A 305 -19.42 17.52 -8.05
C LEU A 305 -19.40 16.10 -8.62
N LEU A 306 -18.48 15.25 -8.16
CA LEU A 306 -18.39 13.86 -8.60
C LEU A 306 -19.67 13.07 -8.33
N ASN A 307 -20.23 13.18 -7.12
CA ASN A 307 -21.48 12.51 -6.76
C ASN A 307 -22.66 13.05 -7.58
N TYR A 308 -22.74 14.37 -7.78
CA TYR A 308 -23.77 14.98 -8.61
C TYR A 308 -23.72 14.46 -10.06
N VAL A 309 -22.55 14.47 -10.67
CA VAL A 309 -22.35 14.00 -12.04
C VAL A 309 -22.55 12.48 -12.14
N ARG A 310 -22.17 11.69 -11.13
CA ARG A 310 -22.47 10.25 -11.06
C ARG A 310 -23.96 9.96 -10.98
N ASN A 311 -24.73 10.73 -10.21
CA ASN A 311 -26.18 10.60 -10.17
C ASN A 311 -26.79 10.91 -11.55
N ARG A 312 -26.32 11.98 -12.20
CA ARG A 312 -26.70 12.31 -13.58
C ARG A 312 -26.38 11.17 -14.56
N PHE A 313 -25.17 10.62 -14.48
CA PHE A 313 -24.72 9.52 -15.31
C PHE A 313 -25.58 8.26 -15.11
N ASN A 314 -25.81 7.85 -13.87
CA ASN A 314 -26.52 6.59 -13.57
C ASN A 314 -28.03 6.66 -13.84
N TYR A 315 -28.69 7.79 -13.56
CA TYR A 315 -30.16 7.89 -13.60
C TYR A 315 -30.72 8.58 -14.84
N TYR A 316 -29.94 9.44 -15.52
CA TYR A 316 -30.45 10.26 -16.63
C TYR A 316 -29.82 9.93 -17.98
N GLN A 317 -28.75 9.14 -18.02
CA GLN A 317 -28.17 8.71 -19.30
C GLN A 317 -28.72 7.35 -19.74
N PRO A 318 -28.95 7.13 -21.05
CA PRO A 318 -29.33 5.83 -21.57
C PRO A 318 -28.30 4.74 -21.22
N GLU A 319 -28.77 3.52 -21.02
CA GLU A 319 -27.91 2.37 -20.70
C GLU A 319 -26.83 2.15 -21.76
N GLU A 320 -27.14 2.35 -23.05
CA GLU A 320 -26.16 2.27 -24.14
C GLU A 320 -25.00 3.25 -23.97
N TYR A 321 -25.29 4.49 -23.58
CA TYR A 321 -24.26 5.50 -23.29
C TYR A 321 -23.44 5.11 -22.06
N GLN A 322 -24.09 4.67 -20.99
CA GLN A 322 -23.39 4.24 -19.78
C GLN A 322 -22.44 3.07 -20.08
N ASN A 323 -22.92 2.09 -20.84
CA ASN A 323 -22.16 0.92 -21.23
C ASN A 323 -20.94 1.30 -22.08
N GLU A 324 -21.10 2.22 -23.03
CA GLU A 324 -20.00 2.73 -23.84
C GLU A 324 -18.94 3.45 -22.99
N ILE A 325 -19.36 4.30 -22.05
CA ILE A 325 -18.42 4.97 -21.13
C ILE A 325 -17.67 3.96 -20.26
N TYR A 326 -18.33 2.93 -19.75
CA TYR A 326 -17.65 1.86 -19.02
C TYR A 326 -16.63 1.12 -19.89
N ARG A 327 -16.94 0.81 -21.16
CA ARG A 327 -15.96 0.21 -22.08
C ARG A 327 -14.76 1.13 -22.32
N ARG A 328 -14.98 2.43 -22.54
CA ARG A 328 -13.88 3.38 -22.74
C ARG A 328 -13.03 3.58 -21.48
N ALA A 329 -13.65 3.61 -20.31
CA ALA A 329 -12.94 3.60 -19.04
C ALA A 329 -12.06 2.34 -18.92
N GLY A 330 -12.61 1.16 -19.23
CA GLY A 330 -11.86 -0.09 -19.29
C GLY A 330 -10.64 0.00 -20.21
N ARG A 331 -10.82 0.47 -21.45
CA ARG A 331 -9.72 0.67 -22.42
C ARG A 331 -8.66 1.65 -21.89
N SER A 332 -9.06 2.72 -21.21
CA SER A 332 -8.14 3.72 -20.65
C SER A 332 -7.22 3.12 -19.57
N TYR A 333 -7.76 2.26 -18.70
CA TYR A 333 -6.97 1.54 -17.69
C TYR A 333 -6.10 0.46 -18.33
N ALA A 334 -6.59 -0.23 -19.37
CA ALA A 334 -5.82 -1.23 -20.10
C ALA A 334 -4.57 -0.62 -20.77
N MET A 335 -4.70 0.55 -21.39
CA MET A 335 -3.57 1.29 -21.97
C MET A 335 -2.53 1.72 -20.93
N SER A 336 -2.92 1.87 -19.67
CA SER A 336 -2.02 2.21 -18.55
C SER A 336 -1.50 0.97 -17.81
N SER A 337 -1.67 -0.23 -18.38
CA SER A 337 -1.33 -1.53 -17.78
C SER A 337 -2.00 -1.84 -16.42
N GLN A 338 -3.13 -1.19 -16.15
CA GLN A 338 -3.95 -1.40 -14.95
C GLN A 338 -5.10 -2.37 -15.27
N TYR A 339 -4.75 -3.63 -15.57
CA TYR A 339 -5.68 -4.60 -16.15
C TYR A 339 -6.82 -5.02 -15.21
N TYR A 340 -6.59 -5.05 -13.90
CA TYR A 340 -7.63 -5.38 -12.92
C TYR A 340 -8.73 -4.31 -12.93
N GLN A 341 -8.35 -3.03 -12.85
CA GLN A 341 -9.29 -1.91 -12.95
C GLN A 341 -10.00 -1.91 -14.30
N ALA A 342 -9.28 -2.18 -15.39
CA ALA A 342 -9.88 -2.31 -16.72
C ALA A 342 -10.95 -3.40 -16.74
N ALA A 343 -10.64 -4.58 -16.19
CA ALA A 343 -11.56 -5.69 -16.11
C ALA A 343 -12.78 -5.39 -15.23
N CYS A 344 -12.63 -4.68 -14.10
CA CYS A 344 -13.76 -4.23 -13.29
C CYS A 344 -14.75 -3.38 -14.11
N PHE A 345 -14.25 -2.50 -14.99
CA PHE A 345 -15.12 -1.69 -15.85
C PHE A 345 -15.81 -2.51 -16.95
N PHE A 346 -15.09 -3.43 -17.61
CA PHE A 346 -15.68 -4.33 -18.60
C PHE A 346 -16.70 -5.30 -17.97
N TYR A 347 -16.46 -5.72 -16.73
CA TYR A 347 -17.35 -6.61 -16.00
C TYR A 347 -18.70 -5.96 -15.68
N LYS A 348 -18.75 -4.65 -15.40
CA LYS A 348 -20.01 -3.90 -15.21
C LYS A 348 -20.98 -4.02 -16.40
N VAL A 349 -20.44 -4.19 -17.61
CA VAL A 349 -21.20 -4.32 -18.85
C VAL A 349 -21.19 -5.74 -19.41
N ARG A 350 -20.67 -6.70 -18.64
CA ARG A 350 -20.49 -8.11 -19.02
C ARG A 350 -19.75 -8.31 -20.35
N ASP A 351 -18.80 -7.42 -20.67
CA ASP A 351 -17.95 -7.52 -21.85
C ASP A 351 -16.77 -8.46 -21.57
N PHE A 352 -17.10 -9.76 -21.49
CA PHE A 352 -16.14 -10.80 -21.16
C PHE A 352 -15.05 -10.97 -22.22
N ASP A 353 -15.37 -10.72 -23.50
CA ASP A 353 -14.37 -10.67 -24.58
C ASP A 353 -13.29 -9.62 -24.28
N ALA A 354 -13.68 -8.40 -23.89
CA ALA A 354 -12.72 -7.36 -23.52
C ALA A 354 -11.88 -7.74 -22.29
N ILE A 355 -12.48 -8.38 -21.27
CA ILE A 355 -11.75 -8.86 -20.08
C ILE A 355 -10.71 -9.91 -20.48
N LEU A 356 -11.12 -10.94 -21.23
CA LEU A 356 -10.26 -12.07 -21.56
C LEU A 356 -9.19 -11.72 -22.59
N SER A 357 -9.40 -10.63 -23.35
CA SER A 357 -8.42 -10.05 -24.28
C SER A 357 -7.35 -9.18 -23.60
N LEU A 358 -7.51 -8.88 -22.30
CA LEU A 358 -6.47 -8.16 -21.57
C LEU A 358 -5.20 -9.00 -21.50
N PRO A 359 -4.01 -8.38 -21.62
CA PRO A 359 -2.73 -9.11 -21.63
C PRO A 359 -2.31 -9.48 -20.19
N PHE A 360 -3.16 -10.27 -19.52
CA PHE A 360 -2.84 -10.85 -18.22
C PHE A 360 -1.63 -11.77 -18.36
N SER A 361 -0.66 -11.55 -17.49
CA SER A 361 0.53 -12.38 -17.38
C SER A 361 0.75 -12.77 -15.93
N GLY A 362 1.57 -13.79 -15.72
CA GLY A 362 2.00 -14.14 -14.38
C GLY A 362 2.79 -13.03 -13.67
N GLU A 363 3.65 -12.30 -14.37
CA GLU A 363 4.37 -11.16 -13.82
C GLU A 363 3.41 -10.07 -13.33
N TYR A 364 2.32 -9.83 -14.08
CA TYR A 364 1.28 -8.90 -13.67
C TYR A 364 0.65 -9.36 -12.35
N PHE A 365 0.26 -10.64 -12.24
CA PHE A 365 -0.37 -11.15 -11.03
C PHE A 365 0.57 -11.27 -9.84
N ASP A 366 1.85 -11.59 -10.05
CA ASP A 366 2.89 -11.52 -9.01
C ASP A 366 2.98 -10.10 -8.47
N ALA A 367 3.19 -9.11 -9.35
CA ALA A 367 3.25 -7.70 -8.96
C ALA A 367 2.00 -7.20 -8.23
N GLN A 368 0.85 -7.83 -8.48
CA GLN A 368 -0.41 -7.52 -7.81
C GLN A 368 -0.74 -8.48 -6.65
N LYS A 369 0.04 -9.50 -6.29
CA LYS A 369 -0.41 -10.59 -5.37
C LYS A 369 -1.06 -10.11 -4.07
N GLU A 370 -0.58 -9.01 -3.49
CA GLU A 370 -1.15 -8.42 -2.25
C GLU A 370 -2.43 -7.61 -2.46
N LYS A 371 -2.60 -7.07 -3.67
CA LYS A 371 -3.78 -6.30 -4.12
C LYS A 371 -4.77 -7.18 -4.88
N TYR A 372 -4.31 -8.32 -5.36
CA TYR A 372 -5.07 -9.30 -6.09
C TYR A 372 -6.17 -9.83 -5.19
N GLN A 373 -7.40 -9.73 -5.67
CA GLN A 373 -8.56 -10.33 -5.05
C GLN A 373 -8.73 -11.69 -5.71
N PRO A 374 -8.46 -12.81 -5.02
CA PRO A 374 -8.61 -14.13 -5.60
C PRO A 374 -10.01 -14.33 -6.20
N GLU A 375 -11.03 -13.74 -5.58
CA GLU A 375 -12.43 -13.82 -5.99
C GLU A 375 -12.64 -13.32 -7.43
N PHE A 376 -11.82 -12.38 -7.91
CA PHE A 376 -11.94 -11.79 -9.25
C PHE A 376 -11.91 -12.83 -10.37
N ILE A 377 -10.93 -13.75 -10.38
CA ILE A 377 -10.89 -14.81 -11.39
C ILE A 377 -12.07 -15.76 -11.21
N ALA A 378 -12.42 -16.10 -9.96
CA ALA A 378 -13.54 -16.99 -9.68
C ALA A 378 -14.86 -16.41 -10.21
N GLU A 379 -15.13 -15.12 -10.00
CA GLU A 379 -16.33 -14.42 -10.49
C GLU A 379 -16.40 -14.45 -12.02
N ILE A 380 -15.31 -14.10 -12.71
CA ILE A 380 -15.27 -14.13 -14.18
C ILE A 380 -15.52 -15.54 -14.70
N ILE A 381 -14.84 -16.55 -14.15
CA ILE A 381 -14.98 -17.93 -14.59
C ILE A 381 -16.37 -18.48 -14.28
N ASN A 382 -17.00 -18.03 -13.20
CA ASN A 382 -18.33 -18.49 -12.81
C ASN A 382 -19.47 -17.89 -13.64
N GLU A 383 -19.35 -16.62 -14.03
CA GLU A 383 -20.42 -15.92 -14.74
C GLU A 383 -20.24 -15.88 -16.27
N CYS A 384 -19.01 -15.98 -16.78
CA CYS A 384 -18.75 -15.94 -18.20
C CYS A 384 -19.24 -17.24 -18.89
N PRO A 385 -20.00 -17.15 -19.99
CA PRO A 385 -20.39 -18.32 -20.76
C PRO A 385 -19.19 -19.12 -21.29
N ASP A 386 -19.27 -20.45 -21.22
CA ASP A 386 -18.17 -21.34 -21.59
C ASP A 386 -17.69 -21.15 -23.05
N ASN A 387 -18.59 -20.85 -23.98
CA ASN A 387 -18.24 -20.57 -25.38
C ASN A 387 -17.39 -19.29 -25.53
N ILE A 388 -17.51 -18.32 -24.61
CA ILE A 388 -16.66 -17.13 -24.59
C ILE A 388 -15.31 -17.49 -23.96
N LEU A 389 -15.30 -18.17 -22.82
CA LEU A 389 -14.05 -18.62 -22.16
C LEU A 389 -13.17 -19.44 -23.10
N CYS A 390 -13.76 -20.41 -23.81
CA CYS A 390 -13.05 -21.29 -24.74
C CYS A 390 -12.44 -20.57 -25.95
N ARG A 391 -12.82 -19.32 -26.24
CA ARG A 391 -12.15 -18.50 -27.28
C ARG A 391 -10.79 -17.94 -26.82
N TYR A 392 -10.51 -17.92 -25.52
CA TYR A 392 -9.31 -17.29 -24.93
C TYR A 392 -8.44 -18.26 -24.10
N PRO A 393 -7.94 -19.37 -24.69
CA PRO A 393 -7.27 -20.44 -23.96
C PRO A 393 -5.97 -20.01 -23.24
N PHE A 394 -5.21 -19.07 -23.79
CA PHE A 394 -4.00 -18.58 -23.11
C PHE A 394 -4.31 -17.79 -21.84
N THR A 395 -5.38 -17.00 -21.83
CA THR A 395 -5.86 -16.32 -20.62
C THR A 395 -6.34 -17.34 -19.59
N LEU A 396 -7.05 -18.40 -20.03
CA LEU A 396 -7.44 -19.50 -19.14
C LEU A 396 -6.23 -20.23 -18.54
N LEU A 397 -5.15 -20.43 -19.31
CA LEU A 397 -3.91 -21.03 -18.81
C LEU A 397 -3.29 -20.17 -17.69
N VAL A 398 -3.17 -18.86 -17.91
CA VAL A 398 -2.65 -17.92 -16.88
C VAL A 398 -3.54 -17.92 -15.65
N PHE A 399 -4.87 -17.84 -15.83
CA PHE A 399 -5.82 -17.90 -14.73
C PHE A 399 -5.74 -19.23 -13.98
N GLY A 400 -5.47 -20.34 -14.68
CA GLY A 400 -5.29 -21.66 -14.09
C GLY A 400 -4.09 -21.70 -13.15
N TYR A 401 -2.93 -21.19 -13.59
CA TYR A 401 -1.75 -21.09 -12.72
C TYR A 401 -2.00 -20.23 -11.50
N MET A 402 -2.70 -19.11 -11.66
CA MET A 402 -3.01 -18.21 -10.54
C MET A 402 -4.00 -18.82 -9.56
N ALA A 403 -5.06 -19.46 -10.07
CA ALA A 403 -6.04 -20.17 -9.26
C ALA A 403 -5.36 -21.27 -8.42
N PHE A 404 -4.49 -22.08 -9.04
CA PHE A 404 -3.70 -23.08 -8.31
C PHE A 404 -2.81 -22.44 -7.24
N SER A 405 -2.04 -21.42 -7.62
CA SER A 405 -1.04 -20.79 -6.74
C SER A 405 -1.68 -20.04 -5.57
N CYS A 406 -2.94 -19.62 -5.70
CA CYS A 406 -3.72 -18.98 -4.64
C CYS A 406 -4.65 -19.95 -3.90
N GLY A 407 -4.62 -21.25 -4.19
CA GLY A 407 -5.42 -22.27 -3.50
C GLY A 407 -6.90 -22.36 -3.93
N GLN A 408 -7.27 -21.76 -5.06
CA GLN A 408 -8.61 -21.84 -5.63
C GLN A 408 -8.79 -23.11 -6.47
N TYR A 409 -8.71 -24.26 -5.82
CA TYR A 409 -8.66 -25.55 -6.50
C TYR A 409 -9.91 -25.87 -7.34
N GLU A 410 -11.11 -25.44 -6.91
CA GLU A 410 -12.34 -25.60 -7.70
C GLU A 410 -12.29 -24.83 -9.03
N VAL A 411 -11.86 -23.56 -8.98
CA VAL A 411 -11.70 -22.72 -10.19
C VAL A 411 -10.61 -23.30 -11.09
N TYR A 412 -9.49 -23.72 -10.51
CA TYR A 412 -8.42 -24.40 -11.24
C TYR A 412 -8.93 -25.67 -11.96
N HIS A 413 -9.72 -26.50 -11.29
CA HIS A 413 -10.28 -27.72 -11.89
C HIS A 413 -11.24 -27.41 -13.04
N ARG A 414 -12.11 -26.40 -12.88
CA ARG A 414 -12.99 -25.93 -13.95
C ARG A 414 -12.20 -25.43 -15.16
N LEU A 415 -11.16 -24.64 -14.92
CA LEU A 415 -10.27 -24.13 -15.98
C LEU A 415 -9.57 -25.28 -16.73
N CYS A 416 -9.05 -26.29 -16.02
CA CYS A 416 -8.48 -27.47 -16.65
C CYS A 416 -9.50 -28.21 -17.51
N HIS A 417 -10.75 -28.33 -17.06
CA HIS A 417 -11.81 -28.97 -17.85
C HIS A 417 -12.14 -28.19 -19.13
N LEU A 418 -12.28 -26.87 -19.04
CA LEU A 418 -12.51 -26.00 -20.20
C LEU A 418 -11.36 -26.07 -21.21
N LEU A 419 -10.11 -26.00 -20.73
CA LEU A 419 -8.93 -26.15 -21.57
C LEU A 419 -8.86 -27.53 -22.24
N TYR A 420 -9.24 -28.58 -21.52
CA TYR A 420 -9.33 -29.92 -22.11
C TYR A 420 -10.36 -29.97 -23.23
N SER A 421 -11.55 -29.37 -23.06
CA SER A 421 -12.54 -29.30 -24.14
C SER A 421 -12.03 -28.51 -25.36
N VAL A 422 -11.29 -27.41 -25.15
CA VAL A 422 -10.67 -26.65 -26.25
C VAL A 422 -9.66 -27.50 -27.02
N ILE A 423 -8.92 -28.39 -26.33
CA ILE A 423 -7.93 -29.27 -26.96
C ILE A 423 -8.59 -30.41 -27.77
N GLN A 424 -9.78 -30.84 -27.39
CA GLN A 424 -10.52 -31.90 -28.09
C GLN A 424 -11.35 -31.38 -29.27
N ASP A 425 -11.52 -30.07 -29.40
CA ASP A 425 -12.30 -29.46 -30.46
C ASP A 425 -11.58 -29.59 -31.81
N ALA A 426 -12.11 -30.48 -32.66
CA ALA A 426 -11.54 -30.83 -33.96
C ALA A 426 -11.77 -29.76 -35.04
N GLU A 427 -12.58 -28.73 -34.78
CA GLU A 427 -12.94 -27.70 -35.77
C GLU A 427 -12.03 -26.44 -35.69
N ARG A 428 -11.03 -26.42 -34.80
CA ARG A 428 -10.06 -25.30 -34.73
C ARG A 428 -9.02 -25.36 -35.85
N PRO A 429 -8.91 -24.31 -36.70
CA PRO A 429 -8.10 -24.36 -37.92
C PRO A 429 -6.59 -24.13 -37.72
N ASP A 430 -6.13 -23.60 -36.57
CA ASP A 430 -4.71 -23.33 -36.31
C ASP A 430 -4.04 -24.48 -35.53
N GLU A 431 -3.43 -25.42 -36.25
CA GLU A 431 -2.72 -26.58 -35.68
C GLU A 431 -1.53 -26.18 -34.78
N ASP A 432 -0.83 -25.09 -35.11
CA ASP A 432 0.33 -24.61 -34.36
C ASP A 432 -0.09 -23.99 -33.02
N GLU A 433 -1.17 -23.21 -33.02
CA GLU A 433 -1.75 -22.65 -31.78
C GLU A 433 -2.29 -23.77 -30.89
N LEU A 434 -3.00 -24.75 -31.45
CA LEU A 434 -3.50 -25.91 -30.71
C LEU A 434 -2.37 -26.74 -30.09
N LEU A 435 -1.27 -26.94 -30.82
CA LEU A 435 -0.08 -27.63 -30.31
C LEU A 435 0.52 -26.90 -29.10
N LYS A 436 0.60 -25.56 -29.16
CA LYS A 436 1.06 -24.72 -28.05
C LYS A 436 0.15 -24.84 -26.84
N ILE A 437 -1.17 -24.69 -27.03
CA ILE A 437 -2.15 -24.81 -25.94
C ILE A 437 -2.06 -26.19 -25.29
N LYS A 438 -1.94 -27.26 -26.08
CA LYS A 438 -1.79 -28.64 -25.58
C LYS A 438 -0.53 -28.82 -24.75
N ALA A 439 0.59 -28.24 -25.17
CA ALA A 439 1.84 -28.28 -24.43
C ALA A 439 1.75 -27.51 -23.11
N GLU A 440 1.21 -26.29 -23.13
CA GLU A 440 1.04 -25.46 -21.93
C GLU A 440 0.04 -26.07 -20.93
N TYR A 441 -1.06 -26.65 -21.44
CA TYR A 441 -2.04 -27.37 -20.63
C TYR A 441 -1.44 -28.56 -19.90
N ARG A 442 -0.52 -29.32 -20.53
CA ARG A 442 0.18 -30.43 -19.86
C ARG A 442 0.95 -29.96 -18.63
N LEU A 443 1.67 -28.85 -18.75
CA LEU A 443 2.36 -28.25 -17.61
C LEU A 443 1.36 -27.80 -16.54
N LEU A 444 0.27 -27.13 -16.93
CA LEU A 444 -0.75 -26.69 -15.97
C LEU A 444 -1.39 -27.88 -15.23
N ALA A 445 -1.81 -28.91 -15.97
CA ALA A 445 -2.44 -30.10 -15.39
C ALA A 445 -1.50 -30.86 -14.44
N SER A 446 -0.18 -30.81 -14.70
CA SER A 446 0.85 -31.40 -13.84
C SER A 446 0.97 -30.72 -12.47
N MET A 447 0.42 -29.52 -12.28
CA MET A 447 0.44 -28.82 -10.99
C MET A 447 -0.27 -29.59 -9.87
N ARG A 448 -1.18 -30.52 -10.20
CA ARG A 448 -1.78 -31.44 -9.20
C ARG A 448 -0.75 -32.37 -8.55
N ASP A 449 0.36 -32.61 -9.23
CA ASP A 449 1.45 -33.47 -8.83
C ASP A 449 2.75 -32.64 -8.72
N PHE A 450 2.65 -31.31 -8.46
CA PHE A 450 3.79 -30.37 -8.52
C PHE A 450 4.93 -30.65 -7.52
N ASN A 451 4.70 -31.50 -6.52
CA ASN A 451 5.74 -31.90 -5.59
C ASN A 451 6.28 -33.31 -5.84
N ASP A 452 5.75 -34.01 -6.85
CA ASP A 452 6.29 -35.26 -7.41
C ASP A 452 7.24 -34.94 -8.57
N TYR A 453 8.51 -34.72 -8.26
CA TYR A 453 9.50 -34.29 -9.24
C TYR A 453 9.59 -35.23 -10.45
N SER A 454 9.45 -36.54 -10.24
CA SER A 454 9.52 -37.55 -11.30
C SER A 454 8.42 -37.38 -12.36
N LYS A 455 7.20 -37.06 -11.94
CA LYS A 455 6.07 -36.82 -12.84
C LYS A 455 6.22 -35.50 -13.58
N ILE A 456 6.61 -34.45 -12.86
CA ILE A 456 6.81 -33.11 -13.42
C ILE A 456 7.89 -33.13 -14.50
N ARG A 457 9.02 -33.77 -14.21
CA ARG A 457 10.12 -33.97 -15.16
C ARG A 457 9.62 -34.59 -16.46
N LYS A 458 8.85 -35.67 -16.39
CA LYS A 458 8.30 -36.36 -17.55
C LYS A 458 7.41 -35.46 -18.42
N GLU A 459 6.57 -34.64 -17.79
CA GLU A 459 5.74 -33.67 -18.52
C GLU A 459 6.59 -32.55 -19.13
N TYR A 460 7.62 -32.05 -18.44
CA TYR A 460 8.56 -31.09 -19.01
C TYR A 460 9.34 -31.65 -20.20
N GLU A 461 9.83 -32.89 -20.14
CA GLU A 461 10.48 -33.57 -21.28
C GLU A 461 9.52 -33.69 -22.47
N THR A 462 8.28 -34.10 -22.20
CA THR A 462 7.24 -34.21 -23.23
C THR A 462 6.96 -32.86 -23.89
N VAL A 463 6.86 -31.79 -23.09
CA VAL A 463 6.58 -30.43 -23.58
C VAL A 463 7.76 -29.86 -24.34
N LEU A 464 9.00 -30.09 -23.90
CA LEU A 464 10.20 -29.71 -24.64
C LEU A 464 10.27 -30.40 -26.00
N ASN A 465 9.88 -31.67 -26.09
CA ASN A 465 9.81 -32.39 -27.35
C ASN A 465 8.71 -31.85 -28.29
N ILE A 466 7.60 -31.34 -27.74
CA ILE A 466 6.50 -30.76 -28.51
C ILE A 466 6.85 -29.35 -29.01
N LEU A 467 7.36 -28.49 -28.13
CA LEU A 467 7.58 -27.07 -28.42
C LEU A 467 8.96 -26.79 -29.02
N CYS A 468 9.95 -27.65 -28.79
CA CYS A 468 11.37 -27.43 -29.11
C CYS A 468 11.97 -26.14 -28.47
N LYS A 469 11.24 -25.52 -27.54
CA LYS A 469 11.61 -24.32 -26.79
C LYS A 469 10.94 -24.36 -25.40
N PRO A 470 11.37 -23.53 -24.44
CA PRO A 470 10.67 -23.36 -23.16
C PRO A 470 9.24 -22.88 -23.35
N SER A 471 8.39 -23.21 -22.38
CA SER A 471 7.02 -22.71 -22.30
C SER A 471 7.00 -21.18 -22.19
N ASP A 472 6.10 -20.56 -22.94
CA ASP A 472 5.89 -19.13 -22.98
C ASP A 472 5.06 -18.65 -21.78
N VAL A 473 4.29 -19.54 -21.16
CA VAL A 473 3.41 -19.25 -20.01
C VAL A 473 4.13 -19.49 -18.67
N THR A 474 4.77 -20.65 -18.48
CA THR A 474 5.36 -21.04 -17.18
C THR A 474 6.56 -20.21 -16.76
N LYS A 475 7.33 -19.66 -17.72
CA LYS A 475 8.49 -18.81 -17.43
C LYS A 475 8.14 -17.57 -16.61
N TYR A 476 6.87 -17.14 -16.65
CA TYR A 476 6.40 -15.89 -16.07
C TYR A 476 5.29 -16.07 -15.04
N CYS A 477 4.69 -17.27 -14.89
CA CYS A 477 3.50 -17.50 -14.05
C CYS A 477 3.73 -17.53 -12.55
N THR A 478 4.87 -18.04 -12.08
CA THR A 478 5.16 -18.12 -10.65
C THR A 478 6.65 -18.00 -10.38
N PRO A 479 7.05 -17.43 -9.22
CA PRO A 479 8.42 -17.56 -8.75
C PRO A 479 8.80 -19.04 -8.65
N CYS A 480 10.07 -19.36 -8.88
CA CYS A 480 10.56 -20.73 -8.80
C CYS A 480 10.24 -21.34 -7.42
N PHE A 481 9.55 -22.49 -7.44
CA PHE A 481 8.95 -23.17 -6.28
C PHE A 481 8.05 -22.29 -5.41
N PHE A 482 7.29 -21.38 -6.04
CA PHE A 482 6.34 -20.49 -5.38
C PHE A 482 6.97 -19.60 -4.31
N ALA A 483 8.25 -19.26 -4.46
CA ALA A 483 8.99 -18.48 -3.47
C ALA A 483 9.09 -19.16 -2.09
N ALA A 484 9.14 -20.51 -2.06
CA ALA A 484 9.38 -21.27 -0.85
C ALA A 484 10.80 -20.99 -0.28
N PRO A 485 10.97 -20.94 1.06
CA PRO A 485 12.26 -20.68 1.71
C PRO A 485 13.13 -21.95 1.81
N SER A 486 12.63 -23.11 1.38
CA SER A 486 13.35 -24.37 1.29
C SER A 486 12.81 -25.21 0.13
N VAL A 487 13.73 -25.77 -0.66
CA VAL A 487 13.40 -26.69 -1.77
C VAL A 487 13.07 -28.08 -1.22
N LEU A 488 13.79 -28.51 -0.19
CA LEU A 488 13.60 -29.76 0.50
C LEU A 488 12.19 -29.84 1.13
N ASP A 489 11.68 -28.74 1.68
CA ASP A 489 10.33 -28.69 2.26
C ASP A 489 9.21 -28.94 1.22
N ILE A 490 9.49 -28.68 -0.06
CA ILE A 490 8.56 -28.93 -1.16
C ILE A 490 8.69 -30.38 -1.66
N PHE A 491 9.91 -30.85 -1.95
CA PHE A 491 10.13 -32.10 -2.69
C PHE A 491 10.42 -33.33 -1.83
N TRP A 492 10.81 -33.16 -0.57
CA TRP A 492 10.84 -34.29 0.36
C TRP A 492 9.40 -34.63 0.74
N ARG A 493 8.86 -35.65 0.08
CA ARG A 493 7.45 -36.05 0.17
C ARG A 493 7.24 -37.48 0.69
N GLU A 494 8.28 -38.32 0.65
CA GLU A 494 8.22 -39.72 1.05
C GLU A 494 9.49 -40.10 1.83
N SER A 495 9.29 -40.70 3.00
CA SER A 495 10.37 -41.20 3.86
C SER A 495 11.14 -42.33 3.18
N GLY A 496 12.47 -42.27 3.25
CA GLY A 496 13.42 -43.23 2.67
C GLY A 496 13.69 -43.01 1.17
N LYS A 497 13.17 -41.93 0.57
CA LYS A 497 13.33 -41.64 -0.87
C LYS A 497 14.09 -40.35 -1.16
N LEU A 498 14.58 -39.64 -0.14
CA LEU A 498 15.18 -38.31 -0.32
C LEU A 498 16.38 -38.34 -1.28
N GLU A 499 17.30 -39.28 -1.12
CA GLU A 499 18.52 -39.34 -1.95
C GLU A 499 18.20 -39.56 -3.43
N ALA A 500 17.19 -40.41 -3.73
CA ALA A 500 16.76 -40.66 -5.09
C ALA A 500 16.19 -39.40 -5.76
N VAL A 501 15.41 -38.60 -5.02
CA VAL A 501 14.86 -37.34 -5.51
C VAL A 501 15.96 -36.30 -5.73
N ILE A 502 16.93 -36.20 -4.81
CA ILE A 502 18.10 -35.30 -4.95
C ILE A 502 18.89 -35.66 -6.20
N GLN A 503 19.20 -36.94 -6.40
CA GLN A 503 19.96 -37.40 -7.55
C GLN A 503 19.25 -37.07 -8.88
N GLN A 504 17.94 -37.32 -8.95
CA GLN A 504 17.14 -36.94 -10.12
C GLN A 504 17.24 -35.44 -10.43
N LEU A 505 17.05 -34.59 -9.42
CA LEU A 505 17.17 -33.14 -9.57
C LEU A 505 18.57 -32.69 -10.02
N GLU A 506 19.63 -33.32 -9.52
CA GLU A 506 21.01 -33.00 -9.90
C GLU A 506 21.34 -33.39 -11.34
N GLU A 507 20.89 -34.58 -11.78
CA GLU A 507 21.04 -35.06 -13.16
C GLU A 507 20.29 -34.13 -14.14
N ASP A 508 19.07 -33.73 -13.76
CA ASP A 508 18.19 -32.91 -14.57
C ASP A 508 18.68 -31.45 -14.67
N CYS A 509 19.32 -30.93 -13.64
CA CYS A 509 19.96 -29.61 -13.68
C CYS A 509 20.99 -29.47 -14.82
N ILE A 510 21.60 -30.57 -15.27
CA ILE A 510 22.56 -30.58 -16.38
C ILE A 510 21.84 -30.53 -17.73
N LEU A 511 20.75 -31.28 -17.87
CA LEU A 511 19.92 -31.37 -19.07
C LEU A 511 19.10 -30.09 -19.31
N TYR A 512 18.46 -29.53 -18.27
CA TYR A 512 17.59 -28.36 -18.37
C TYR A 512 18.34 -27.02 -18.48
N LYS A 513 19.63 -26.96 -18.15
CA LYS A 513 20.42 -25.71 -18.20
C LYS A 513 20.48 -25.08 -19.59
N LYS A 514 20.40 -25.89 -20.65
CA LYS A 514 20.38 -25.42 -22.05
C LYS A 514 18.99 -25.04 -22.54
N SER A 515 17.94 -25.70 -22.07
CA SER A 515 16.57 -25.45 -22.51
C SER A 515 15.92 -24.33 -21.71
N ALA A 516 15.95 -24.35 -20.37
CA ALA A 516 15.19 -23.44 -19.49
C ALA A 516 15.71 -21.99 -19.37
N GLY A 517 16.70 -21.58 -20.17
CA GLY A 517 17.23 -20.21 -20.19
C GLY A 517 17.79 -19.72 -18.84
N GLY A 518 18.26 -20.63 -17.98
CA GLY A 518 18.79 -20.31 -16.65
C GLY A 518 17.79 -20.36 -15.49
N TYR A 519 16.50 -20.61 -15.76
CA TYR A 519 15.48 -20.81 -14.71
C TYR A 519 15.78 -22.06 -13.88
N GLY A 520 15.66 -21.96 -12.55
CA GLY A 520 15.98 -23.06 -11.63
C GLY A 520 17.49 -23.33 -11.46
N ALA A 521 18.38 -22.50 -12.04
CA ALA A 521 19.82 -22.72 -11.96
C ALA A 521 20.32 -22.77 -10.51
N GLY A 522 20.94 -23.90 -10.13
CA GLY A 522 21.48 -24.14 -8.80
C GLY A 522 20.56 -24.98 -7.88
N VAL A 523 19.33 -25.30 -8.30
CA VAL A 523 18.37 -26.01 -7.44
C VAL A 523 18.86 -27.37 -6.94
N GLY A 524 19.48 -28.20 -7.78
CA GLY A 524 19.98 -29.51 -7.37
C GLY A 524 21.03 -29.41 -6.27
N SER A 525 22.01 -28.51 -6.45
CA SER A 525 23.03 -28.22 -5.43
C SER A 525 22.43 -27.63 -4.16
N LEU A 526 21.38 -26.80 -4.27
CA LEU A 526 20.67 -26.25 -3.11
C LEU A 526 19.96 -27.33 -2.31
N MET A 527 19.18 -28.20 -2.95
CA MET A 527 18.46 -29.26 -2.25
C MET A 527 19.42 -30.24 -1.57
N ARG A 528 20.56 -30.54 -2.21
CA ARG A 528 21.62 -31.32 -1.57
C ARG A 528 22.24 -30.58 -0.38
N ALA A 529 22.49 -29.28 -0.48
CA ALA A 529 22.98 -28.46 0.63
C ALA A 529 22.02 -28.49 1.83
N GLU A 530 20.72 -28.32 1.57
CA GLU A 530 19.67 -28.41 2.59
C GLU A 530 19.66 -29.80 3.24
N ALA A 531 19.75 -30.88 2.46
CA ALA A 531 19.81 -32.23 3.00
C ALA A 531 21.06 -32.48 3.85
N MET A 532 22.23 -31.98 3.44
CA MET A 532 23.47 -32.10 4.23
C MET A 532 23.40 -31.31 5.53
N LEU A 533 22.80 -30.11 5.51
CA LEU A 533 22.49 -29.37 6.72
C LEU A 533 21.57 -30.17 7.65
N MET A 534 20.50 -30.78 7.13
CA MET A 534 19.56 -31.59 7.93
C MET A 534 20.22 -32.83 8.56
N LYS A 535 21.22 -33.41 7.89
CA LYS A 535 22.05 -34.54 8.37
C LYS A 535 23.11 -34.10 9.38
N GLY A 536 23.41 -32.80 9.48
CA GLY A 536 24.45 -32.26 10.35
C GLY A 536 25.86 -32.26 9.74
N ASN A 537 25.96 -32.30 8.41
CA ASN A 537 27.20 -32.16 7.64
C ASN A 537 27.35 -30.72 7.16
N GLU A 538 27.75 -29.82 8.06
CA GLU A 538 27.85 -28.38 7.78
C GLU A 538 28.89 -28.00 6.73
N ASP A 539 30.00 -28.74 6.61
CA ASP A 539 31.07 -28.45 5.66
C ASP A 539 30.63 -28.71 4.21
N GLU A 540 29.99 -29.85 3.95
CA GLU A 540 29.47 -30.16 2.62
C GLU A 540 28.31 -29.23 2.25
N ALA A 541 27.45 -28.89 3.22
CA ALA A 541 26.35 -27.93 3.01
C ALA A 541 26.87 -26.56 2.56
N GLU A 542 27.91 -26.02 3.21
CA GLU A 542 28.50 -24.72 2.87
C GLU A 542 29.14 -24.72 1.46
N ILE A 543 29.90 -25.77 1.12
CA ILE A 543 30.49 -25.91 -0.22
C ILE A 543 29.40 -25.89 -1.30
N LEU A 544 28.34 -26.65 -1.09
CA LEU A 544 27.21 -26.72 -2.02
C LEU A 544 26.45 -25.38 -2.09
N CYS A 545 26.33 -24.64 -0.99
CA CYS A 545 25.75 -23.30 -0.98
C CYS A 545 26.53 -22.31 -1.86
N HIS A 546 27.87 -22.30 -1.79
CA HIS A 546 28.68 -21.44 -2.65
C HIS A 546 28.56 -21.83 -4.13
N ARG A 547 28.49 -23.14 -4.43
CA ARG A 547 28.22 -23.63 -5.79
C ARG A 547 26.84 -23.19 -6.29
N THR A 548 25.82 -23.27 -5.44
CA THR A 548 24.47 -22.78 -5.71
C THR A 548 24.47 -21.29 -6.02
N LEU A 549 25.09 -20.47 -5.18
CA LEU A 549 25.16 -19.02 -5.36
C LEU A 549 25.83 -18.64 -6.68
N TYR A 550 26.94 -19.31 -7.03
CA TYR A 550 27.63 -19.08 -8.30
C TYR A 550 26.71 -19.25 -9.52
N TYR A 551 25.92 -20.33 -9.56
CA TYR A 551 24.98 -20.57 -10.67
C TYR A 551 23.75 -19.67 -10.60
N ALA A 552 23.16 -19.50 -9.42
CA ALA A 552 21.92 -18.76 -9.23
C ALA A 552 22.09 -17.26 -9.52
N GLN A 553 23.18 -16.64 -9.04
CA GLN A 553 23.46 -15.21 -9.26
C GLN A 553 23.66 -14.89 -10.74
N ARG A 554 24.43 -15.73 -11.46
CA ARG A 554 24.67 -15.57 -12.90
C ARG A 554 23.37 -15.60 -13.72
N ASN A 555 22.36 -16.32 -13.24
CA ASN A 555 21.05 -16.48 -13.90
C ASN A 555 19.92 -15.70 -13.21
N LYS A 556 20.26 -14.77 -12.30
CA LYS A 556 19.30 -13.92 -11.56
C LYS A 556 18.19 -14.71 -10.83
N GLN A 557 18.51 -15.90 -10.31
CA GLN A 557 17.59 -16.74 -9.54
C GLN A 557 17.62 -16.34 -8.07
N PHE A 558 16.97 -15.21 -7.73
CA PHE A 558 17.08 -14.61 -6.40
C PHE A 558 16.42 -15.44 -5.28
N ASN A 559 15.34 -16.17 -5.59
CA ASN A 559 14.72 -17.11 -4.66
C ASN A 559 15.73 -18.21 -4.22
N ILE A 560 16.47 -18.80 -5.17
CA ILE A 560 17.50 -19.82 -4.90
C ILE A 560 18.66 -19.22 -4.10
N CYS A 561 19.04 -17.96 -4.40
CA CYS A 561 20.06 -17.27 -3.61
C CYS A 561 19.63 -17.11 -2.14
N LEU A 562 18.40 -16.65 -1.90
CA LEU A 562 17.87 -16.47 -0.54
C LEU A 562 17.82 -17.79 0.25
N CYS A 563 17.39 -18.90 -0.37
CA CYS A 563 17.43 -20.22 0.27
C CYS A 563 18.88 -20.63 0.61
N SER A 564 19.84 -20.37 -0.28
CA SER A 564 21.26 -20.67 -0.03
C SER A 564 21.81 -19.86 1.15
N GLU A 565 21.49 -18.56 1.22
CA GLU A 565 21.88 -17.70 2.35
C GLU A 565 21.21 -18.13 3.66
N LEU A 566 19.97 -18.62 3.62
CA LEU A 566 19.29 -19.20 4.78
C LEU A 566 20.02 -20.46 5.28
N VAL A 567 20.49 -21.33 4.38
CA VAL A 567 21.31 -22.50 4.74
C VAL A 567 22.64 -22.05 5.36
N LEU A 568 23.34 -21.07 4.76
CA LEU A 568 24.59 -20.52 5.31
C LEU A 568 24.40 -19.92 6.71
N ALA A 569 23.31 -19.18 6.94
CA ALA A 569 22.99 -18.66 8.27
C ALA A 569 22.81 -19.79 9.29
N ARG A 570 22.14 -20.89 8.90
CA ARG A 570 21.94 -22.06 9.77
C ARG A 570 23.21 -22.88 10.00
N VAL A 571 24.08 -22.98 8.99
CA VAL A 571 25.46 -23.52 9.14
C VAL A 571 26.24 -22.70 10.16
N ALA A 572 26.17 -21.37 10.07
CA ALA A 572 26.82 -20.48 11.03
C ALA A 572 26.28 -20.66 12.46
N VAL A 573 24.97 -20.91 12.61
CA VAL A 573 24.37 -21.28 13.90
C VAL A 573 24.95 -22.59 14.44
N LEU A 574 25.06 -23.65 13.64
CA LEU A 574 25.63 -24.94 14.09
C LEU A 574 27.08 -24.80 14.58
N ARG A 575 27.88 -23.99 13.87
CA ARG A 575 29.29 -23.75 14.22
C ARG A 575 29.48 -22.72 15.34
N GLY A 576 28.44 -21.97 15.70
CA GLY A 576 28.57 -20.80 16.57
C GLY A 576 29.39 -19.66 15.94
N ASN A 577 29.45 -19.59 14.61
CA ASN A 577 30.18 -18.56 13.87
C ASN A 577 29.34 -17.27 13.79
N ALA A 578 29.55 -16.35 14.73
CA ALA A 578 28.83 -15.09 14.82
C ALA A 578 29.02 -14.19 13.58
N GLU A 579 30.24 -14.11 13.05
CA GLU A 579 30.54 -13.26 11.88
C GLU A 579 29.83 -13.77 10.62
N GLY A 580 29.92 -15.08 10.36
CA GLY A 580 29.21 -15.71 9.26
C GLY A 580 27.68 -15.53 9.36
N TYR A 581 27.13 -15.66 10.57
CA TYR A 581 25.71 -15.43 10.82
C TYR A 581 25.28 -13.98 10.52
N LEU A 582 26.01 -12.99 11.06
CA LEU A 582 25.69 -11.57 10.85
C LEU A 582 25.84 -11.18 9.37
N SER A 583 26.85 -11.75 8.69
CA SER A 583 27.04 -11.58 7.24
C SER A 583 25.85 -12.12 6.45
N ALA A 584 25.42 -13.36 6.70
CA ALA A 584 24.27 -13.96 6.02
C ALA A 584 22.96 -13.17 6.29
N VAL A 585 22.72 -12.77 7.54
CA VAL A 585 21.55 -11.93 7.90
C VAL A 585 21.58 -10.58 7.16
N LYS A 586 22.74 -9.93 7.08
CA LYS A 586 22.91 -8.68 6.34
C LYS A 586 22.64 -8.88 4.84
N THR A 587 23.13 -9.97 4.26
CA THR A 587 22.90 -10.33 2.86
C THR A 587 21.42 -10.56 2.58
N ILE A 588 20.75 -11.39 3.39
CA ILE A 588 19.30 -11.67 3.28
C ILE A 588 18.48 -10.38 3.33
N LYS A 589 18.70 -9.53 4.35
CA LYS A 589 18.00 -8.24 4.46
C LYS A 589 18.28 -7.33 3.27
N GLY A 590 19.51 -7.37 2.74
CA GLY A 590 19.95 -6.57 1.60
C GLY A 590 19.29 -6.92 0.27
N TYR A 591 18.51 -8.01 0.16
CA TYR A 591 17.69 -8.27 -1.02
C TYR A 591 16.47 -7.35 -1.10
N THR A 592 15.98 -6.86 0.04
CA THR A 592 14.89 -5.87 0.05
C THR A 592 15.38 -4.55 -0.55
N GLY A 593 14.61 -3.99 -1.49
CA GLY A 593 14.92 -2.72 -2.16
C GLY A 593 15.92 -2.79 -3.33
N LYS A 594 16.66 -3.89 -3.51
CA LYS A 594 17.57 -4.06 -4.68
C LYS A 594 16.86 -4.53 -5.95
N TYR A 595 15.72 -5.18 -5.81
CA TYR A 595 15.03 -5.85 -6.91
C TYR A 595 13.53 -5.53 -6.87
N SER A 596 12.90 -5.45 -8.05
CA SER A 596 11.49 -5.08 -8.21
C SER A 596 10.51 -6.24 -8.02
N ASN A 597 10.98 -7.46 -7.79
CA ASN A 597 10.11 -8.63 -7.63
C ASN A 597 9.34 -8.57 -6.30
N SER A 598 8.02 -8.72 -6.40
CA SER A 598 7.09 -8.51 -5.28
C SER A 598 7.18 -9.58 -4.18
N TYR A 599 7.58 -10.81 -4.53
CA TYR A 599 7.70 -11.93 -3.60
C TYR A 599 8.97 -11.88 -2.73
N ILE A 600 10.01 -11.11 -3.12
CA ILE A 600 11.30 -11.08 -2.42
C ILE A 600 11.16 -10.61 -0.97
N PRO A 601 10.45 -9.51 -0.64
CA PRO A 601 10.20 -9.12 0.74
C PRO A 601 9.59 -10.24 1.59
N ARG A 602 8.65 -11.02 1.02
CA ARG A 602 8.00 -12.14 1.72
C ARG A 602 8.94 -13.31 1.94
N MET A 603 9.86 -13.58 1.02
CA MET A 603 10.92 -14.57 1.24
C MET A 603 11.91 -14.12 2.30
N VAL A 604 12.29 -12.84 2.30
CA VAL A 604 13.17 -12.27 3.33
C VAL A 604 12.52 -12.37 4.71
N ASP A 605 11.25 -11.99 4.83
CA ASP A 605 10.44 -12.14 6.04
C ASP A 605 10.47 -13.59 6.55
N GLN A 606 10.25 -14.57 5.65
CA GLN A 606 10.30 -15.99 5.99
C GLN A 606 11.68 -16.44 6.45
N CYS A 607 12.75 -16.13 5.71
CA CYS A 607 14.13 -16.49 6.07
C CYS A 607 14.51 -15.92 7.45
N MET A 608 14.20 -14.65 7.69
CA MET A 608 14.47 -13.99 8.97
C MET A 608 13.66 -14.59 10.12
N SER A 609 12.42 -14.99 9.86
CA SER A 609 11.56 -15.65 10.84
C SER A 609 12.06 -17.06 11.18
N VAL A 610 12.45 -17.86 10.18
CA VAL A 610 13.07 -19.19 10.38
C VAL A 610 14.30 -19.07 11.26
N ILE A 611 15.25 -18.19 10.92
CA ILE A 611 16.49 -18.02 11.67
C ILE A 611 16.22 -17.57 13.11
N SER A 612 15.31 -16.60 13.30
CA SER A 612 14.94 -16.11 14.64
C SER A 612 14.35 -17.22 15.51
N LEU A 613 13.43 -18.02 14.95
CA LEU A 613 12.76 -19.10 15.67
C LEU A 613 13.70 -20.27 15.98
N VAL A 614 14.67 -20.58 15.09
CA VAL A 614 15.75 -21.55 15.36
C VAL A 614 16.61 -21.10 16.53
N LEU A 615 16.82 -19.80 16.69
CA LEU A 615 17.48 -19.21 17.85
C LEU A 615 16.53 -19.04 19.04
N GLY A 616 15.26 -19.41 18.94
CA GLY A 616 14.28 -19.23 20.02
C GLY A 616 14.06 -17.76 20.43
N ILE A 617 14.25 -16.82 19.50
CA ILE A 617 13.98 -15.38 19.67
C ILE A 617 12.89 -14.94 18.68
N LYS A 618 12.26 -13.79 18.93
CA LYS A 618 11.16 -13.26 18.11
C LYS A 618 11.51 -12.01 17.31
N ASP A 619 12.74 -11.51 17.45
CA ASP A 619 13.15 -10.16 17.05
C ASP A 619 12.95 -9.83 15.55
N ASN A 620 13.10 -10.81 14.65
CA ASN A 620 12.86 -10.61 13.22
C ASN A 620 11.71 -11.49 12.69
N VAL A 621 10.80 -11.95 13.57
CA VAL A 621 9.62 -12.68 13.13
C VAL A 621 8.65 -11.70 12.48
N ALA A 622 8.23 -12.01 11.26
CA ALA A 622 7.37 -11.13 10.50
C ALA A 622 5.97 -10.98 11.17
N PRO A 623 5.41 -9.77 11.29
CA PRO A 623 4.13 -9.56 11.98
C PRO A 623 2.96 -10.34 11.37
N TRP A 624 2.97 -10.60 10.06
CA TRP A 624 1.92 -11.36 9.38
C TRP A 624 1.92 -12.84 9.71
N LEU A 625 3.01 -13.40 10.27
CA LEU A 625 3.07 -14.80 10.69
C LEU A 625 2.23 -15.10 11.93
N TYR A 626 1.77 -14.09 12.67
CA TYR A 626 0.94 -14.26 13.86
C TYR A 626 -0.56 -14.43 13.55
N ASP A 627 -0.92 -14.54 12.27
CA ASP A 627 -2.30 -14.51 11.79
C ASP A 627 -2.44 -15.41 10.54
N LEU A 628 -3.23 -16.49 10.66
CA LEU A 628 -3.42 -17.46 9.59
C LEU A 628 -4.09 -16.88 8.34
N GLU A 629 -4.99 -15.92 8.49
CA GLU A 629 -5.64 -15.26 7.36
C GLU A 629 -4.62 -14.44 6.57
N LYS A 630 -3.74 -13.72 7.29
CA LYS A 630 -2.66 -12.98 6.65
C LYS A 630 -1.65 -13.89 5.97
N ILE A 631 -1.31 -15.03 6.58
CA ILE A 631 -0.44 -16.04 5.95
C ILE A 631 -0.99 -16.46 4.58
N ASN A 632 -2.28 -16.82 4.51
CA ASN A 632 -2.93 -17.22 3.26
C ASN A 632 -3.01 -16.09 2.23
N LYS A 633 -3.16 -14.85 2.68
CA LYS A 633 -3.22 -13.68 1.80
C LYS A 633 -1.86 -13.37 1.16
N VAL A 634 -0.79 -13.37 1.94
CA VAL A 634 0.53 -12.90 1.48
C VAL A 634 1.37 -13.98 0.81
N LEU A 635 1.14 -15.25 1.12
CA LEU A 635 1.88 -16.36 0.54
C LEU A 635 1.12 -17.04 -0.60
N TYR A 636 1.86 -17.82 -1.40
CA TYR A 636 1.28 -18.79 -2.30
C TYR A 636 0.88 -20.05 -1.54
N ALA A 637 -0.22 -20.67 -1.95
CA ALA A 637 -0.79 -21.85 -1.28
C ALA A 637 0.22 -22.99 -1.06
N PRO A 638 1.15 -23.30 -2.00
CA PRO A 638 2.17 -24.32 -1.77
C PRO A 638 3.15 -24.04 -0.62
N VAL A 639 3.30 -22.78 -0.19
CA VAL A 639 4.22 -22.36 0.87
C VAL A 639 3.52 -22.25 2.23
N VAL A 640 2.19 -22.13 2.25
CA VAL A 640 1.39 -21.96 3.46
C VAL A 640 1.68 -23.03 4.53
N PRO A 641 1.81 -24.33 4.21
CA PRO A 641 2.12 -25.37 5.22
C PRO A 641 3.42 -25.12 5.99
N HIS A 642 4.44 -24.56 5.34
CA HIS A 642 5.69 -24.20 6.02
C HIS A 642 5.48 -23.01 6.98
N ALA A 643 4.80 -21.95 6.54
CA ALA A 643 4.53 -20.78 7.38
C ALA A 643 3.64 -21.11 8.59
N GLN A 644 2.68 -22.02 8.40
CA GLN A 644 1.84 -22.57 9.47
C GLN A 644 2.68 -23.25 10.57
N VAL A 645 3.75 -23.98 10.22
CA VAL A 645 4.68 -24.56 11.20
C VAL A 645 5.35 -23.46 12.03
N LEU A 646 5.76 -22.36 11.41
CA LEU A 646 6.35 -21.22 12.13
C LEU A 646 5.32 -20.58 13.09
N TYR A 647 4.07 -20.44 12.65
CA TYR A 647 2.97 -19.99 13.50
C TYR A 647 2.74 -20.91 14.71
N LEU A 648 2.71 -22.22 14.49
CA LEU A 648 2.57 -23.20 15.58
C LEU A 648 3.73 -23.13 16.58
N ARG A 649 4.97 -22.86 16.11
CA ARG A 649 6.11 -22.62 17.00
C ARG A 649 5.91 -21.37 17.85
N LEU A 650 5.37 -20.29 17.29
CA LEU A 650 5.06 -19.07 18.04
C LEU A 650 4.05 -19.32 19.14
N LEU A 651 2.94 -20.01 18.83
CA LEU A 651 1.93 -20.38 19.83
C LEU A 651 2.52 -21.23 20.97
N LEU A 652 3.39 -22.18 20.63
CA LEU A 652 4.07 -23.02 21.61
C LEU A 652 5.01 -22.20 22.51
N MET A 653 5.78 -21.28 21.94
CA MET A 653 6.65 -20.36 22.70
C MET A 653 5.85 -19.41 23.60
N GLU A 654 4.64 -19.04 23.21
CA GLU A 654 3.70 -18.20 23.99
C GLU A 654 2.88 -18.98 25.00
N ARG A 655 3.02 -20.32 25.05
CA ARG A 655 2.22 -21.20 25.90
C ARG A 655 0.71 -21.10 25.65
N ARG A 656 0.31 -20.75 24.42
CA ARG A 656 -1.10 -20.72 23.97
C ARG A 656 -1.57 -22.12 23.58
N TYR A 657 -1.55 -23.05 24.54
CA TYR A 657 -1.72 -24.48 24.28
C TYR A 657 -3.08 -24.87 23.69
N ASN A 658 -4.18 -24.26 24.14
CA ASN A 658 -5.52 -24.60 23.64
C ASN A 658 -5.67 -24.31 22.14
N GLU A 659 -5.24 -23.12 21.75
CA GLU A 659 -5.22 -22.69 20.34
C GLU A 659 -4.23 -23.53 19.53
N PHE A 660 -3.03 -23.78 20.07
CA PHE A 660 -2.04 -24.65 19.44
C PHE A 660 -2.62 -26.04 19.14
N TYR A 661 -3.32 -26.68 20.10
CA TYR A 661 -3.88 -28.01 19.88
C TYR A 661 -4.99 -28.01 18.82
N GLY A 662 -5.92 -27.05 18.86
CA GLY A 662 -6.98 -26.96 17.87
C GLY A 662 -6.43 -26.78 16.45
N ILE A 663 -5.45 -25.89 16.28
CA ILE A 663 -4.89 -25.56 14.97
C ILE A 663 -3.94 -26.66 14.48
N SER A 664 -3.06 -27.19 15.33
CA SER A 664 -2.10 -28.23 14.93
C SER A 664 -2.78 -29.53 14.50
N GLN A 665 -3.90 -29.91 15.12
CA GLN A 665 -4.66 -31.09 14.71
C GLN A 665 -5.28 -30.90 13.32
N ALA A 666 -5.96 -29.78 13.08
CA ALA A 666 -6.55 -29.46 11.79
C ALA A 666 -5.50 -29.47 10.65
N ILE A 667 -4.37 -28.78 10.86
CA ILE A 667 -3.28 -28.73 9.87
C ILE A 667 -2.65 -30.11 9.66
N LEU A 668 -2.49 -30.90 10.72
CA LEU A 668 -1.93 -32.25 10.61
C LEU A 668 -2.86 -33.18 9.82
N GLU A 669 -4.18 -33.05 9.96
CA GLU A 669 -5.16 -33.79 9.17
C GLU A 669 -5.10 -33.41 7.69
N GLU A 670 -5.02 -32.11 7.38
CA GLU A 670 -4.84 -31.61 6.00
C GLU A 670 -3.57 -32.16 5.35
N VAL A 671 -2.43 -32.05 6.05
CA VAL A 671 -1.13 -32.49 5.54
C VAL A 671 -1.04 -34.02 5.40
N ARG A 672 -1.76 -34.78 6.24
CA ARG A 672 -1.81 -36.25 6.19
C ARG A 672 -2.80 -36.81 5.18
N ASN A 673 -3.61 -35.98 4.54
CA ASN A 673 -4.65 -36.45 3.64
C ASN A 673 -4.04 -37.25 2.48
N LYS A 674 -4.08 -38.59 2.59
CA LYS A 674 -3.54 -39.52 1.59
C LYS A 674 -4.34 -39.54 0.28
N ALA A 675 -5.57 -39.02 0.28
CA ALA A 675 -6.33 -38.82 -0.95
C ALA A 675 -5.81 -37.61 -1.75
N GLY A 676 -5.08 -36.69 -1.08
CA GLY A 676 -4.37 -35.60 -1.72
C GLY A 676 -3.14 -36.09 -2.50
N LYS A 677 -2.99 -35.62 -3.75
CA LYS A 677 -1.82 -35.93 -4.58
C LYS A 677 -0.52 -35.27 -4.09
N VAL A 678 -0.65 -34.17 -3.33
CA VAL A 678 0.46 -33.39 -2.77
C VAL A 678 0.71 -33.83 -1.34
N GLN A 679 1.97 -34.08 -0.98
CA GLN A 679 2.37 -34.64 0.32
C GLN A 679 3.47 -33.79 0.96
N TYR A 680 3.21 -33.17 2.12
CA TYR A 680 4.16 -32.30 2.82
C TYR A 680 4.71 -32.95 4.10
N ILE A 681 5.77 -33.77 4.00
CA ILE A 681 6.25 -34.51 5.18
C ILE A 681 7.13 -33.69 6.12
N MET A 682 7.84 -32.66 5.66
CA MET A 682 8.60 -31.79 6.57
C MET A 682 7.68 -31.03 7.56
N PRO A 683 6.61 -30.33 7.11
CA PRO A 683 5.64 -29.76 8.03
C PRO A 683 5.05 -30.78 9.00
N GLN A 684 4.74 -31.99 8.53
CA GLN A 684 4.28 -33.07 9.39
C GLN A 684 5.29 -33.42 10.49
N VAL A 685 6.59 -33.51 10.19
CA VAL A 685 7.65 -33.79 11.17
C VAL A 685 7.68 -32.70 12.25
N TYR A 686 7.70 -31.42 11.88
CA TYR A 686 7.71 -30.33 12.86
C TYR A 686 6.45 -30.29 13.71
N ILE A 687 5.26 -30.49 13.12
CA ILE A 687 4.00 -30.52 13.87
C ILE A 687 4.02 -31.63 14.92
N LEU A 688 4.51 -32.82 14.55
CA LEU A 688 4.65 -33.95 15.49
C LEU A 688 5.66 -33.65 16.61
N ILE A 689 6.78 -33.00 16.28
CA ILE A 689 7.75 -32.54 17.28
C ILE A 689 7.09 -31.56 18.26
N TYR A 690 6.36 -30.57 17.76
CA TYR A 690 5.70 -29.57 18.60
C TYR A 690 4.58 -30.17 19.46
N LEU A 691 3.80 -31.12 18.92
CA LEU A 691 2.81 -31.87 19.67
C LEU A 691 3.46 -32.69 20.78
N ALA A 692 4.60 -33.34 20.52
CA ALA A 692 5.35 -34.08 21.53
C ALA A 692 5.82 -33.15 22.67
N ILE A 693 6.39 -31.98 22.33
CA ILE A 693 6.83 -30.97 23.30
C ILE A 693 5.64 -30.45 24.12
N ALA A 694 4.54 -30.09 23.47
CA ALA A 694 3.36 -29.56 24.14
C ALA A 694 2.75 -30.59 25.12
N LYS A 695 2.63 -31.85 24.71
CA LYS A 695 2.11 -32.93 25.57
C LYS A 695 3.04 -33.23 26.75
N LEU A 696 4.36 -33.20 26.54
CA LEU A 696 5.33 -33.33 27.62
C LEU A 696 5.18 -32.19 28.64
N ASN A 697 5.07 -30.94 28.18
CA ASN A 697 4.87 -29.77 29.04
C ASN A 697 3.57 -29.83 29.85
N ASN A 698 2.55 -30.53 29.35
CA ASN A 698 1.27 -30.74 30.04
C ASN A 698 1.21 -32.06 30.85
N GLY A 699 2.35 -32.73 31.05
CA GLY A 699 2.45 -33.95 31.87
C GLY A 699 1.97 -35.24 31.21
N ASN A 700 1.53 -35.23 29.94
CA ASN A 700 1.08 -36.42 29.22
C ASN A 700 2.24 -37.07 28.46
N GLY A 701 3.12 -37.77 29.20
CA GLY A 701 4.32 -38.39 28.65
C GLY A 701 4.06 -39.50 27.62
N HIS A 702 2.96 -40.25 27.77
CA HIS A 702 2.63 -41.34 26.84
C HIS A 702 2.27 -40.83 25.45
N GLU A 703 1.39 -39.82 25.35
CA GLU A 703 1.08 -39.19 24.06
C GLU A 703 2.31 -38.49 23.47
N ALA A 704 3.12 -37.83 24.30
CA ALA A 704 4.35 -37.19 23.86
C ALA A 704 5.32 -38.19 23.20
N GLN A 705 5.51 -39.37 23.80
CA GLN A 705 6.31 -40.45 23.23
C GLN A 705 5.75 -40.97 21.90
N ASN A 706 4.42 -41.09 21.79
CA ASN A 706 3.77 -41.55 20.55
C ASN A 706 4.00 -40.56 19.39
N TYR A 707 3.84 -39.26 19.63
CA TYR A 707 4.13 -38.25 18.60
C TYR A 707 5.60 -38.23 18.21
N LEU A 708 6.52 -38.30 19.18
CA LEU A 708 7.95 -38.38 18.89
C LEU A 708 8.30 -39.63 18.06
N ARG A 709 7.73 -40.79 18.41
CA ARG A 709 7.93 -42.05 17.67
C ARG A 709 7.49 -41.90 16.21
N GLN A 710 6.33 -41.28 15.96
CA GLN A 710 5.85 -41.03 14.60
C GLN A 710 6.77 -40.09 13.83
N ALA A 711 7.25 -39.01 14.45
CA ALA A 711 8.17 -38.08 13.82
C ALA A 711 9.51 -38.76 13.44
N LEU A 712 10.09 -39.55 14.36
CA LEU A 712 11.34 -40.27 14.12
C LEU A 712 11.20 -41.35 13.04
N ALA A 713 10.05 -42.03 12.98
CA ALA A 713 9.79 -43.02 11.93
C ALA A 713 9.80 -42.42 10.51
N ILE A 714 9.43 -41.14 10.36
CA ILE A 714 9.47 -40.42 9.07
C ILE A 714 10.88 -39.91 8.77
N ALA A 715 11.61 -39.44 9.78
CA ALA A 715 12.82 -38.67 9.56
C ALA A 715 14.12 -39.50 9.56
N LEU A 716 14.20 -40.57 10.38
CA LEU A 716 15.41 -41.39 10.50
C LEU A 716 15.82 -42.09 9.19
N PRO A 717 14.91 -42.65 8.37
CA PRO A 717 15.31 -43.33 7.13
C PRO A 717 16.10 -42.45 6.16
N ASP A 718 15.84 -41.14 6.14
CA ASP A 718 16.56 -40.16 5.31
C ASP A 718 17.60 -39.34 6.09
N LYS A 719 17.83 -39.69 7.37
CA LYS A 719 18.79 -39.03 8.29
C LYS A 719 18.47 -37.53 8.53
N ILE A 720 17.19 -37.17 8.58
CA ILE A 720 16.75 -35.79 8.85
C ILE A 720 16.74 -35.54 10.36
N TYR A 721 17.87 -35.07 10.89
CA TYR A 721 18.08 -34.93 12.33
C TYR A 721 17.86 -33.51 12.84
N LEU A 722 18.20 -32.50 12.04
CA LEU A 722 18.23 -31.11 12.48
C LEU A 722 16.91 -30.59 13.07
N PRO A 723 15.70 -30.95 12.56
CA PRO A 723 14.44 -30.54 13.19
C PRO A 723 14.34 -30.95 14.66
N PHE A 724 14.85 -32.13 15.04
CA PHE A 724 14.86 -32.57 16.44
C PHE A 724 16.00 -31.94 17.23
N ALA A 725 17.18 -31.82 16.60
CA ALA A 725 18.37 -31.23 17.21
C ALA A 725 18.13 -29.77 17.65
N GLN A 726 17.35 -29.01 16.89
CA GLN A 726 16.94 -27.64 17.23
C GLN A 726 16.09 -27.55 18.51
N HIS A 727 15.44 -28.66 18.90
CA HIS A 727 14.60 -28.76 20.09
C HIS A 727 15.18 -29.72 21.13
N LEU A 728 16.50 -29.98 21.11
CA LEU A 728 17.12 -30.99 21.97
C LEU A 728 16.76 -30.81 23.45
N ARG A 729 16.84 -29.57 23.98
CA ARG A 729 16.52 -29.30 25.39
C ARG A 729 15.09 -29.69 25.76
N GLU A 730 14.14 -29.44 24.86
CA GLU A 730 12.71 -29.73 25.04
C GLU A 730 12.42 -31.24 24.88
N LEU A 731 13.23 -31.94 24.09
CA LEU A 731 13.02 -33.35 23.72
C LEU A 731 13.91 -34.36 24.46
N MET A 732 14.95 -33.91 25.18
CA MET A 732 16.00 -34.79 25.72
C MET A 732 15.45 -35.97 26.52
N ALA A 733 14.49 -35.73 27.41
CA ALA A 733 13.87 -36.78 28.21
C ALA A 733 13.14 -37.83 27.34
N LEU A 734 12.45 -37.38 26.29
CA LEU A 734 11.76 -38.27 25.36
C LEU A 734 12.75 -39.03 24.47
N LEU A 735 13.84 -38.40 24.02
CA LEU A 735 14.87 -39.04 23.20
C LEU A 735 15.64 -40.12 23.98
N GLU A 736 15.92 -39.89 25.26
CA GLU A 736 16.51 -40.92 26.14
C GLU A 736 15.58 -42.12 26.32
N MET A 737 14.27 -41.88 26.51
CA MET A 737 13.29 -42.97 26.52
C MET A 737 13.16 -43.66 25.16
N ALA A 738 13.30 -42.91 24.06
CA ALA A 738 13.23 -43.43 22.70
C ALA A 738 14.32 -44.43 22.36
N LYS A 739 15.47 -44.36 23.05
CA LYS A 739 16.48 -45.42 23.00
C LYS A 739 15.80 -46.76 23.25
N GLY A 740 14.98 -46.93 24.28
CA GLY A 740 14.37 -48.22 24.63
C GLY A 740 13.57 -48.94 23.52
N TYR A 741 13.00 -48.22 22.53
CA TYR A 741 12.09 -48.79 21.53
C TYR A 741 12.44 -48.49 20.06
N ILE A 742 13.48 -47.70 19.78
CA ILE A 742 13.94 -47.42 18.41
C ILE A 742 15.09 -48.37 18.04
N SER A 743 15.00 -48.96 16.86
CA SER A 743 16.01 -49.88 16.31
C SER A 743 17.26 -49.16 15.80
N ASP A 744 17.10 -48.02 15.12
CA ASP A 744 18.21 -47.19 14.62
C ASP A 744 18.87 -46.37 15.75
N ARG A 745 19.76 -47.03 16.50
CA ARG A 745 20.51 -46.41 17.61
C ARG A 745 21.58 -45.44 17.12
N GLU A 746 22.19 -45.71 15.97
CA GLU A 746 23.22 -44.85 15.40
C GLU A 746 22.63 -43.51 14.97
N GLY A 747 21.49 -43.52 14.26
CA GLY A 747 20.78 -42.31 13.86
C GLY A 747 20.32 -41.49 15.07
N LEU A 748 19.79 -42.14 16.11
CA LEU A 748 19.38 -41.45 17.33
C LEU A 748 20.56 -40.80 18.06
N ASN A 749 21.72 -41.48 18.14
CA ASN A 749 22.93 -40.92 18.74
C ASN A 749 23.48 -39.75 17.92
N ALA A 750 23.47 -39.86 16.59
CA ALA A 750 23.88 -38.79 15.68
C ALA A 750 22.99 -37.54 15.84
N LEU A 751 21.67 -37.74 15.98
CA LEU A 751 20.70 -36.68 16.25
C LEU A 751 21.00 -35.97 17.58
N ILE A 752 21.23 -36.72 18.66
CA ILE A 752 21.56 -36.13 19.97
C ILE A 752 22.88 -35.34 19.89
N ALA A 753 23.92 -35.91 19.26
CA ALA A 753 25.19 -35.23 19.07
C ALA A 753 25.05 -33.93 18.26
N LEU A 754 24.24 -33.94 17.20
CA LEU A 754 23.89 -32.73 16.44
C LEU A 754 23.15 -31.72 17.31
N GLY A 755 22.22 -32.16 18.15
CA GLY A 755 21.49 -31.28 19.08
C GLY A 755 22.40 -30.56 20.07
N ILE A 756 23.43 -31.23 20.59
CA ILE A 756 24.41 -30.61 21.50
C ILE A 756 25.18 -29.51 20.77
N ARG A 757 25.61 -29.77 19.52
CA ARG A 757 26.30 -28.77 18.69
C ARG A 757 25.39 -27.58 18.38
N GLN A 758 24.16 -27.85 17.93
CA GLN A 758 23.14 -26.84 17.64
C GLN A 758 22.84 -25.95 18.85
N ASP A 759 22.70 -26.52 20.04
CA ASP A 759 22.41 -25.76 21.26
C ASP A 759 23.59 -24.86 21.67
N LYS A 760 24.81 -25.39 21.63
CA LYS A 760 26.03 -24.62 21.92
C LYS A 760 26.21 -23.48 20.91
N GLY A 761 26.04 -23.77 19.63
CA GLY A 761 26.17 -22.79 18.56
C GLY A 761 25.10 -21.70 18.62
N ALA A 762 23.84 -22.07 18.83
CA ALA A 762 22.74 -21.11 19.02
C ALA A 762 22.97 -20.19 20.24
N ALA A 763 23.51 -20.71 21.35
CA ALA A 763 23.86 -19.88 22.50
C ALA A 763 24.96 -18.86 22.19
N ALA A 764 25.98 -19.25 21.42
CA ALA A 764 27.04 -18.35 20.97
C ALA A 764 26.49 -17.24 20.06
N ILE A 765 25.63 -17.58 19.09
CA ILE A 765 24.99 -16.59 18.21
C ILE A 765 24.09 -15.63 19.00
N LYS A 766 23.25 -16.11 19.93
CA LYS A 766 22.43 -15.23 20.78
C LYS A 766 23.28 -14.25 21.56
N LYS A 767 24.39 -14.70 22.15
CA LYS A 767 25.33 -13.82 22.87
C LYS A 767 25.91 -12.73 21.95
N ALA A 768 26.21 -13.09 20.70
CA ALA A 768 26.70 -12.14 19.69
C ALA A 768 25.61 -11.15 19.23
N ILE A 769 24.37 -11.59 19.03
CA ILE A 769 23.25 -10.69 18.69
C ILE A 769 23.03 -9.65 19.81
N ILE A 770 23.06 -10.09 21.07
CA ILE A 770 22.95 -9.14 22.20
C ILE A 770 24.14 -8.18 22.19
N ALA A 771 25.35 -8.66 21.86
CA ALA A 771 26.53 -7.79 21.73
C ALA A 771 26.38 -6.75 20.62
N ASP A 772 25.87 -7.16 19.46
CA ASP A 772 25.66 -6.31 18.28
C ASP A 772 24.57 -5.26 18.50
N LYS A 773 23.53 -5.60 19.26
CA LYS A 773 22.45 -4.68 19.67
C LYS A 773 22.81 -3.79 20.85
N SER A 774 23.86 -4.13 21.59
CA SER A 774 24.22 -3.42 22.81
C SER A 774 24.66 -1.99 22.47
N PRO A 775 24.12 -0.96 23.14
CA PRO A 775 24.68 0.39 23.02
C PRO A 775 26.06 0.50 23.69
N LEU A 776 26.48 -0.53 24.43
CA LEU A 776 27.74 -0.59 25.15
C LEU A 776 28.87 -1.10 24.26
N THR A 777 30.02 -0.45 24.35
CA THR A 777 31.28 -0.99 23.82
C THR A 777 31.66 -2.27 24.56
N PRO A 778 32.51 -3.14 23.98
CA PRO A 778 32.96 -4.37 24.65
C PRO A 778 33.53 -4.13 26.06
N ARG A 779 34.27 -3.03 26.24
CA ARG A 779 34.87 -2.65 27.53
C ARG A 779 33.84 -2.15 28.55
N GLU A 780 32.85 -1.37 28.09
CA GLU A 780 31.72 -0.94 28.91
C GLU A 780 30.88 -2.13 29.37
N ARG A 781 30.62 -3.09 28.47
CA ARG A 781 29.88 -4.31 28.77
C ARG A 781 30.61 -5.21 29.76
N GLU A 782 31.91 -5.38 29.61
CA GLU A 782 32.74 -6.15 30.54
C GLU A 782 32.65 -5.59 31.97
N ILE A 783 32.77 -4.28 32.12
CA ILE A 783 32.62 -3.59 33.42
C ILE A 783 31.19 -3.70 33.96
N ALA A 784 30.17 -3.58 33.09
CA ALA A 784 28.77 -3.74 33.46
C ALA A 784 28.43 -5.17 33.93
N LEU A 785 29.03 -6.20 33.32
CA LEU A 785 28.88 -7.60 33.75
C LEU A 785 29.47 -7.83 35.14
N TYR A 786 30.66 -7.32 35.44
CA TYR A 786 31.21 -7.44 36.80
C TYR A 786 30.41 -6.64 37.83
N ALA A 787 29.87 -5.48 37.46
CA ALA A 787 28.98 -4.72 38.32
C ALA A 787 27.66 -5.46 38.60
N ARG A 788 27.13 -6.19 37.59
CA ARG A 788 25.96 -7.07 37.74
C ARG A 788 26.26 -8.25 38.68
N ASP A 789 27.47 -8.81 38.61
CA ASP A 789 27.95 -9.83 39.55
C ASP A 789 28.27 -9.27 40.95
N ARG A 790 27.85 -8.04 41.24
CA ARG A 790 27.93 -7.32 42.53
C ARG A 790 29.34 -6.94 42.98
N LEU A 791 30.33 -6.95 42.09
CA LEU A 791 31.66 -6.42 42.42
C LEU A 791 31.61 -4.90 42.59
N SER A 792 32.39 -4.38 43.55
CA SER A 792 32.63 -2.96 43.76
C SER A 792 33.54 -2.37 42.67
N ALA A 793 33.48 -1.06 42.45
CA ALA A 793 34.33 -0.40 41.46
C ALA A 793 35.82 -0.66 41.68
N LYS A 794 36.24 -0.85 42.94
CA LYS A 794 37.62 -1.20 43.32
C LYS A 794 37.97 -2.63 42.91
N GLU A 795 37.11 -3.61 43.21
CA GLU A 795 37.33 -5.01 42.82
C GLU A 795 37.33 -5.21 41.29
N ILE A 796 36.50 -4.44 40.57
CA ILE A 796 36.49 -4.42 39.10
C ILE A 796 37.79 -3.81 38.57
N ALA A 797 38.25 -2.71 39.17
CA ALA A 797 39.50 -2.04 38.82
C ALA A 797 40.71 -2.97 39.00
N ASP A 798 40.75 -3.68 40.13
CA ASP A 798 41.80 -4.66 40.44
C ASP A 798 41.78 -5.85 39.47
N LYS A 799 40.58 -6.37 39.12
CA LYS A 799 40.44 -7.46 38.13
C LYS A 799 40.85 -7.06 36.71
N LEU A 800 40.56 -5.83 36.33
CA LEU A 800 40.75 -5.33 34.97
C LEU A 800 42.06 -4.55 34.78
N TYR A 801 42.87 -4.44 35.83
CA TYR A 801 44.13 -3.69 35.88
C TYR A 801 43.98 -2.24 35.38
N ILE A 802 42.94 -1.54 35.86
CA ILE A 802 42.65 -0.14 35.54
C ILE A 802 42.35 0.66 36.81
N SER A 803 42.29 1.99 36.74
CA SER A 803 41.98 2.81 37.92
C SER A 803 40.50 2.71 38.34
N GLU A 804 40.22 2.80 39.65
CA GLU A 804 38.84 2.85 40.18
C GLU A 804 38.05 4.03 39.60
N ALA A 805 38.70 5.18 39.38
CA ALA A 805 38.08 6.35 38.76
C ALA A 805 37.63 6.07 37.32
N THR A 806 38.41 5.29 36.56
CA THR A 806 38.07 4.82 35.22
C THR A 806 36.84 3.91 35.24
N VAL A 807 36.77 2.96 36.18
CA VAL A 807 35.60 2.08 36.34
C VAL A 807 34.33 2.88 36.67
N ARG A 808 34.41 3.84 37.60
CA ARG A 808 33.26 4.70 37.96
C ARG A 808 32.78 5.55 36.78
N THR A 809 33.71 6.10 35.99
CA THR A 809 33.38 6.89 34.80
C THR A 809 32.71 6.02 33.74
N ILE A 810 33.23 4.82 33.50
CA ILE A 810 32.65 3.86 32.56
C ILE A 810 31.26 3.39 33.04
N LEU A 811 31.08 3.08 34.33
CA LEU A 811 29.76 2.72 34.87
C LEU A 811 28.74 3.86 34.71
N LYS A 812 29.16 5.11 34.87
CA LYS A 812 28.29 6.27 34.60
C LYS A 812 27.89 6.36 33.12
N SER A 813 28.82 6.09 32.20
CA SER A 813 28.52 6.00 30.76
C SER A 813 27.55 4.85 30.46
N VAL A 814 27.80 3.66 31.04
CA VAL A 814 26.94 2.47 30.93
C VAL A 814 25.52 2.80 31.36
N TYR A 815 25.35 3.40 32.54
CA TYR A 815 24.04 3.75 33.08
C TYR A 815 23.30 4.76 32.19
N GLY A 816 24.03 5.76 31.66
CA GLY A 816 23.46 6.71 30.70
C GLY A 816 23.03 6.06 29.38
N LYS A 817 23.82 5.13 28.84
CA LYS A 817 23.52 4.41 27.58
C LYS A 817 22.41 3.38 27.71
N LEU A 818 22.21 2.82 28.89
CA LEU A 818 21.16 1.85 29.20
C LEU A 818 19.91 2.49 29.80
N GLU A 819 19.91 3.80 30.00
CA GLU A 819 18.81 4.55 30.64
C GLU A 819 18.42 4.00 32.03
N ILE A 820 19.41 3.56 32.81
CA ILE A 820 19.22 3.06 34.18
C ILE A 820 19.92 3.96 35.20
N HIS A 821 19.50 3.89 36.46
CA HIS A 821 20.01 4.78 37.52
C HIS A 821 20.86 4.08 38.58
N SER A 822 20.87 2.75 38.61
CA SER A 822 21.59 2.00 39.62
C SER A 822 22.18 0.68 39.13
N LYS A 823 23.18 0.17 39.87
CA LYS A 823 23.74 -1.17 39.62
C LYS A 823 22.72 -2.30 39.79
N TYR A 824 21.62 -2.07 40.51
CA TYR A 824 20.58 -3.06 40.75
C TYR A 824 19.69 -3.27 39.52
N GLU A 825 19.52 -2.24 38.70
CA GLU A 825 18.74 -2.32 37.46
C GLU A 825 19.46 -3.13 36.36
N LEU A 826 20.78 -3.32 36.48
CA LEU A 826 21.56 -4.19 35.56
C LEU A 826 21.09 -5.65 35.57
N ASP A 827 20.42 -6.11 36.64
CA ASP A 827 19.89 -7.48 36.73
C ASP A 827 18.68 -7.70 35.80
N SER A 828 17.92 -6.64 35.51
CA SER A 828 16.72 -6.66 34.66
C SER A 828 16.96 -6.18 33.23
N THR A 829 18.10 -5.55 32.95
CA THR A 829 18.40 -4.94 31.65
C THR A 829 19.27 -5.86 30.78
N GLN A 830 18.87 -6.09 29.53
CA GLN A 830 19.66 -6.87 28.56
C GLN A 830 20.65 -5.95 27.82
N PHE A 831 21.94 -6.27 27.87
CA PHE A 831 23.02 -5.50 27.21
C PHE A 831 24.26 -6.34 26.91
#